data_AF-A0A442V1T9-F1
#
_entry.id   AF-A0A442V1T9-F1
#
_cell.length_a   1.000
_cell.length_b   1.000
_cell.length_c   1.000
_cell.angle_alpha   90.00
_cell.angle_beta   90.00
_cell.angle_gamma   90.00
#
_symmetry.space_group_name_H-M   'P 1'
#
loop_
_entity.id
_entity.type
_entity.pdbx_description
1 polymer ?
#
loop_
_entity_poly.entity_id
_entity_poly.type
_entity_poly.pdbx_seq_one_letter_code
_entity_poly.pdbx_strand_id
1 'polypeptide(L)'
;MFGRLIAVLVIGYTLASCEAARGQGPPEEILQSGLVFERKEIAPYSGDVKLVGDIDGDSRLDFVLGGFPEDAMSWWRWPDLVHTVIARPRVEFTTDGVLADIDGDGDPDIVTADGPDAVNLVWFENPRPNGNPTHGPSWNRREIGAVGSWGKDIKAADFDGDGLVDIVVRAPGEVMIFFQESPNSWARVGFFFNLGEEGMAIGDIDGDADVDLVLHGVWASNPGAAAARDAALWRSYELGPFNPAFKALVTDLDQDGRADILTSSSEHTDDVAWFQPLAGPTGRWIRHVIQPSVAGAHTLQAADMDGDGDNDVVVGQMHTTEERKLAIHYNVDGRGTRWARQVIDDVGLHNGVVADVDRDGDFDIYGANWVGNPPVRVWINRLDPPASVRLDRWTYHRITNGHVRSFGVAFSAMDGDDLTDIISGPFWYRQPSEAWNTEWERTPLAEGVDAVAALDLDGDGRGEVIAQRGEGRALHLVWLHAKDIEAHRFEEHEIGEVPAASHELGSQGHALAQVVKGGKPELAVSSGGGVFYFKIPDDPTVEPWPRTRICAEASDEGIAFADIDGDGLLDLVATTGDAKTAAWWRNPGDGSPDWELRHVGKVPEMVYPDRVAAADLDGDGRADIVVTEENGNADSAKAYWWQNPGDSSSDWEQHEITSRGSLNSLSVSDMTGDGRPDLIMGEHRGALRLSSWHNLGGGRFIEQLVGEGMESHLGARTVDLDGDGDLDIVSIAWDAFEAIHVWRNDAVGKDADGDRKAR
;
A
#
# COMPACT_ATOMS: atom_id res chain seq x y z
N MET A 1 5.09 -14.44 74.17
CA MET A 1 4.35 -15.65 73.74
C MET A 1 3.39 -15.23 72.63
N PHE A 2 3.57 -15.83 71.45
CA PHE A 2 2.75 -15.89 70.21
C PHE A 2 1.31 -15.33 70.26
N GLY A 3 0.72 -14.75 69.20
CA GLY A 3 0.97 -14.61 67.75
C GLY A 3 -0.17 -13.70 67.21
N ARG A 4 -0.33 -13.30 65.94
CA ARG A 4 0.15 -13.67 64.61
C ARG A 4 0.00 -12.41 63.72
N LEU A 5 0.88 -12.30 62.73
CA LEU A 5 0.80 -11.37 61.59
C LEU A 5 -0.43 -11.67 60.72
N ILE A 6 -1.14 -10.62 60.29
CA ILE A 6 -1.80 -10.53 58.98
C ILE A 6 -1.45 -9.14 58.45
N ALA A 7 -0.62 -9.09 57.40
CA ALA A 7 -0.39 -7.87 56.63
C ALA A 7 -1.37 -7.89 55.45
N VAL A 8 -2.31 -6.96 55.44
CA VAL A 8 -3.13 -6.64 54.27
C VAL A 8 -2.42 -5.51 53.53
N LEU A 9 -1.98 -5.80 52.31
CA LEU A 9 -1.44 -4.82 51.37
C LEU A 9 -2.60 -3.93 50.90
N VAL A 10 -2.61 -2.66 51.32
CA VAL A 10 -3.50 -1.64 50.76
C VAL A 10 -2.76 -1.00 49.59
N ILE A 11 -3.15 -1.37 48.37
CA ILE A 11 -2.78 -0.63 47.16
C ILE A 11 -3.78 0.51 47.02
N GLY A 12 -3.31 1.75 47.21
CA GLY A 12 -4.11 2.95 46.98
C GLY A 12 -4.32 3.16 45.49
N TYR A 13 -5.58 3.10 45.04
CA TYR A 13 -5.99 3.67 43.77
C TYR A 13 -6.17 5.18 43.96
N THR A 14 -5.30 5.99 43.37
CA THR A 14 -5.59 7.40 43.12
C THR A 14 -6.53 7.49 41.92
N LEU A 15 -7.81 7.78 42.20
CA LEU A 15 -8.77 8.26 41.22
C LEU A 15 -8.33 9.66 40.77
N ALA A 16 -7.70 9.75 39.60
CA ALA A 16 -7.56 11.02 38.89
C ALA A 16 -8.88 11.27 38.14
N SER A 17 -9.51 12.37 38.50
CA SER A 17 -10.72 12.92 37.86
C SER A 17 -10.47 13.19 36.38
N CYS A 18 -11.34 12.64 35.54
CA CYS A 18 -11.41 12.94 34.11
C CYS A 18 -12.02 14.34 33.94
N GLU A 19 -11.17 15.35 33.77
CA GLU A 19 -11.54 16.61 33.13
C GLU A 19 -11.03 16.54 31.69
N ALA A 20 -11.97 16.55 30.74
CA ALA A 20 -11.71 16.47 29.31
C ALA A 20 -10.86 17.66 28.85
N ALA A 21 -9.59 17.41 28.56
CA ALA A 21 -8.78 18.28 27.75
C ALA A 21 -9.21 18.10 26.28
N ARG A 22 -10.09 19.00 25.81
CA ARG A 22 -10.15 19.32 24.38
C ARG A 22 -8.84 20.02 24.03
N GLY A 23 -7.91 19.29 23.44
CA GLY A 23 -6.62 19.81 23.02
C GLY A 23 -6.07 18.90 21.93
N GLN A 24 -6.04 19.45 20.71
CA GLN A 24 -5.34 19.03 19.49
C GLN A 24 -4.95 17.55 19.41
N GLY A 25 -5.57 16.84 18.46
CA GLY A 25 -5.11 15.54 18.01
C GLY A 25 -3.64 15.58 17.57
N PRO A 26 -3.01 14.42 17.36
CA PRO A 26 -1.67 14.37 16.77
C PRO A 26 -1.62 15.26 15.52
N PRO A 27 -0.50 15.96 15.28
CA PRO A 27 -0.36 16.77 14.07
C PRO A 27 -0.74 15.91 12.87
N GLU A 28 -1.63 16.43 12.03
CA GLU A 28 -2.00 15.84 10.75
C GLU A 28 -0.67 15.60 10.02
N GLU A 29 -0.26 14.34 9.88
CA GLU A 29 0.87 13.98 9.03
C GLU A 29 0.34 14.25 7.62
N ILE A 30 0.58 15.47 7.13
CA ILE A 30 0.31 15.82 5.74
C ILE A 30 1.39 15.08 4.94
N LEU A 31 1.19 13.78 4.76
CA LEU A 31 1.87 13.04 3.72
C LEU A 31 1.33 13.62 2.42
N GLN A 32 2.23 14.23 1.66
CA GLN A 32 1.98 14.46 0.24
C GLN A 32 2.10 13.09 -0.41
N SER A 33 0.99 12.36 -0.54
CA SER A 33 0.93 11.12 -1.36
C SER A 33 1.37 11.38 -2.80
N GLY A 34 1.40 12.65 -3.22
CA GLY A 34 1.84 13.06 -4.53
C GLY A 34 0.80 12.83 -5.62
N LEU A 35 -0.39 12.32 -5.29
CA LEU A 35 -1.49 12.15 -6.25
C LEU A 35 -1.95 13.49 -6.81
N VAL A 36 -2.15 13.51 -8.13
CA VAL A 36 -2.59 14.69 -8.87
C VAL A 36 -3.87 14.35 -9.60
N PHE A 37 -4.89 15.21 -9.45
CA PHE A 37 -6.17 15.01 -10.09
C PHE A 37 -6.41 16.03 -11.20
N GLU A 38 -6.76 15.56 -12.40
CA GLU A 38 -7.28 16.41 -13.48
C GLU A 38 -8.79 16.53 -13.37
N ARG A 39 -9.28 17.76 -13.20
CA ARG A 39 -10.72 18.02 -13.07
C ARG A 39 -11.35 18.36 -14.41
N LYS A 40 -12.40 17.61 -14.81
CA LYS A 40 -13.19 17.84 -16.02
C LYS A 40 -14.67 17.96 -15.72
N GLU A 41 -15.35 18.89 -16.39
CA GLU A 41 -16.81 19.03 -16.32
C GLU A 41 -17.50 18.06 -17.29
N ILE A 42 -18.53 17.35 -16.80
CA ILE A 42 -19.28 16.34 -17.56
C ILE A 42 -20.61 16.91 -18.05
N ALA A 43 -21.36 17.56 -17.15
CA ALA A 43 -22.64 18.17 -17.45
C ALA A 43 -22.80 19.50 -16.68
N PRO A 44 -23.56 20.47 -17.21
CA PRO A 44 -23.68 21.80 -16.61
C PRO A 44 -24.65 21.86 -15.41
N TYR A 45 -25.11 20.71 -14.92
CA TYR A 45 -26.06 20.54 -13.81
C TYR A 45 -25.66 19.32 -12.97
N SER A 46 -26.14 19.24 -11.72
CA SER A 46 -25.64 18.27 -10.73
C SER A 46 -26.32 16.93 -10.81
N GLY A 47 -27.65 16.93 -11.03
CA GLY A 47 -28.50 15.77 -10.81
C GLY A 47 -28.51 15.27 -9.35
N ASP A 48 -29.54 14.53 -9.02
CA ASP A 48 -29.70 13.85 -7.73
C ASP A 48 -29.10 12.45 -7.82
N VAL A 49 -29.56 11.65 -8.79
CA VAL A 49 -28.99 10.35 -9.18
C VAL A 49 -27.67 10.55 -9.93
N LYS A 50 -26.61 9.87 -9.47
CA LYS A 50 -25.28 9.83 -10.10
C LYS A 50 -24.80 8.39 -10.12
N LEU A 51 -24.65 7.82 -11.31
CA LEU A 51 -24.18 6.44 -11.48
C LEU A 51 -23.08 6.38 -12.54
N VAL A 52 -22.26 5.35 -12.45
CA VAL A 52 -21.17 5.06 -13.38
C VAL A 52 -21.28 3.60 -13.83
N GLY A 53 -21.19 3.32 -15.14
CA GLY A 53 -21.29 1.96 -15.68
C GLY A 53 -21.17 1.89 -17.21
N ASP A 54 -20.89 0.72 -17.78
CA ASP A 54 -20.78 0.51 -19.24
C ASP A 54 -22.16 0.41 -19.92
N ILE A 55 -22.71 1.57 -20.29
CA ILE A 55 -24.08 1.69 -20.80
C ILE A 55 -24.19 1.32 -22.28
N ASP A 56 -23.13 1.45 -23.10
CA ASP A 56 -23.16 1.13 -24.54
C ASP A 56 -22.37 -0.12 -24.98
N GLY A 57 -21.62 -0.74 -24.08
CA GLY A 57 -21.03 -2.07 -24.23
C GLY A 57 -19.64 -2.00 -24.85
N ASP A 58 -19.04 -0.81 -24.83
CA ASP A 58 -17.70 -0.56 -25.37
C ASP A 58 -16.58 -0.85 -24.36
N SER A 59 -16.94 -1.38 -23.17
CA SER A 59 -16.03 -1.69 -22.06
C SER A 59 -15.34 -0.45 -21.48
N ARG A 60 -15.97 0.72 -21.59
CA ARG A 60 -15.63 1.94 -20.85
C ARG A 60 -16.79 2.32 -19.96
N LEU A 61 -16.49 2.94 -18.83
CA LEU A 61 -17.52 3.41 -17.92
C LEU A 61 -18.06 4.75 -18.41
N ASP A 62 -19.38 4.86 -18.42
CA ASP A 62 -20.12 6.07 -18.75
C ASP A 62 -20.81 6.65 -17.51
N PHE A 63 -21.42 7.83 -17.67
CA PHE A 63 -22.12 8.50 -16.60
C PHE A 63 -23.64 8.53 -16.80
N VAL A 64 -24.38 8.31 -15.72
CA VAL A 64 -25.83 8.51 -15.66
C VAL A 64 -26.18 9.56 -14.62
N LEU A 65 -27.03 10.50 -15.02
CA LEU A 65 -27.49 11.64 -14.22
C LEU A 65 -29.00 11.76 -14.29
N GLY A 66 -29.68 11.89 -13.15
CA GLY A 66 -31.11 12.21 -13.12
C GLY A 66 -31.46 13.08 -11.93
N GLY A 67 -32.48 13.92 -12.04
CA GLY A 67 -32.94 14.75 -10.93
C GLY A 67 -34.34 15.29 -11.16
N PHE A 68 -34.47 16.61 -11.15
CA PHE A 68 -35.72 17.33 -11.38
C PHE A 68 -36.30 17.14 -12.79
N PRO A 69 -37.59 17.44 -13.02
CA PRO A 69 -38.20 17.38 -14.35
C PRO A 69 -37.48 18.15 -15.46
N GLU A 70 -36.82 19.26 -15.11
CA GLU A 70 -35.93 20.03 -15.99
C GLU A 70 -34.65 19.28 -16.36
N ASP A 71 -34.10 18.51 -15.42
CA ASP A 71 -32.84 17.76 -15.49
C ASP A 71 -33.14 16.26 -15.64
N ALA A 72 -33.66 15.92 -16.82
CA ALA A 72 -34.08 14.57 -17.17
C ALA A 72 -32.97 13.53 -16.91
N MET A 73 -33.36 12.30 -16.59
CA MET A 73 -32.46 11.15 -16.57
C MET A 73 -31.73 11.10 -17.92
N SER A 74 -30.42 11.14 -17.87
CA SER A 74 -29.53 11.35 -19.01
C SER A 74 -28.30 10.47 -18.87
N TRP A 75 -27.89 9.89 -19.99
CA TRP A 75 -26.63 9.18 -20.15
C TRP A 75 -25.63 10.07 -20.90
N TRP A 76 -24.38 10.05 -20.45
CA TRP A 76 -23.25 10.77 -21.03
C TRP A 76 -22.12 9.79 -21.30
N ARG A 77 -21.86 9.52 -22.58
CA ARG A 77 -20.82 8.58 -22.97
C ARG A 77 -19.42 9.15 -22.74
N TRP A 78 -18.52 8.39 -22.13
CA TRP A 78 -17.13 8.80 -22.00
C TRP A 78 -16.27 8.27 -23.18
N PRO A 79 -15.27 9.02 -23.69
CA PRO A 79 -14.83 10.37 -23.30
C PRO A 79 -15.43 11.50 -24.14
N ASP A 80 -16.23 11.18 -25.16
CA ASP A 80 -16.74 12.16 -26.14
C ASP A 80 -17.99 12.92 -25.69
N LEU A 81 -18.55 12.55 -24.54
CA LEU A 81 -19.67 13.18 -23.86
C LEU A 81 -20.92 13.24 -24.73
N VAL A 82 -21.17 12.20 -25.53
CA VAL A 82 -22.45 12.07 -26.24
C VAL A 82 -23.58 12.00 -25.21
N HIS A 83 -24.44 13.01 -25.25
CA HIS A 83 -25.58 13.17 -24.35
C HIS A 83 -26.85 12.54 -24.92
N THR A 84 -27.47 11.66 -24.13
CA THR A 84 -28.77 11.08 -24.44
C THR A 84 -29.74 11.27 -23.29
N VAL A 85 -30.90 11.86 -23.56
CA VAL A 85 -32.00 11.94 -22.59
C VAL A 85 -32.78 10.62 -22.61
N ILE A 86 -32.80 9.91 -21.48
CA ILE A 86 -33.47 8.63 -21.28
C ILE A 86 -34.94 8.86 -20.91
N ALA A 87 -35.19 9.57 -19.81
CA ALA A 87 -36.53 9.74 -19.28
C ALA A 87 -36.68 11.02 -18.45
N ARG A 88 -37.88 11.58 -18.42
CA ARG A 88 -38.25 12.63 -17.47
C ARG A 88 -38.97 12.01 -16.27
N PRO A 89 -38.67 12.43 -15.03
CA PRO A 89 -39.41 11.96 -13.87
C PRO A 89 -40.87 12.40 -13.96
N ARG A 90 -41.77 11.62 -13.37
CA ARG A 90 -43.17 12.04 -13.17
C ARG A 90 -43.25 13.13 -12.10
N VAL A 91 -42.42 13.02 -11.06
CA VAL A 91 -42.32 14.00 -9.97
C VAL A 91 -40.88 14.50 -9.86
N GLU A 92 -39.97 13.64 -9.41
CA GLU A 92 -38.55 13.94 -9.18
C GLU A 92 -37.85 12.61 -8.91
N PHE A 93 -36.72 12.34 -9.58
CA PHE A 93 -35.92 11.17 -9.23
C PHE A 93 -35.24 11.39 -7.89
N THR A 94 -35.19 10.38 -7.02
CA THR A 94 -34.55 10.53 -5.72
C THR A 94 -33.02 10.61 -5.85
N THR A 95 -32.33 10.85 -4.74
CA THR A 95 -30.87 11.02 -4.72
C THR A 95 -30.09 9.73 -4.99
N ASP A 96 -30.77 8.58 -5.06
CA ASP A 96 -30.15 7.27 -5.10
C ASP A 96 -30.68 6.46 -6.29
N GLY A 97 -29.82 5.59 -6.80
CA GLY A 97 -30.12 4.64 -7.84
C GLY A 97 -29.05 3.56 -7.87
N VAL A 98 -29.28 2.56 -8.70
CA VAL A 98 -28.33 1.46 -8.90
C VAL A 98 -28.40 0.98 -10.34
N LEU A 99 -27.27 0.52 -10.87
CA LEU A 99 -27.19 -0.17 -12.14
C LEU A 99 -27.25 -1.68 -11.89
N ALA A 100 -28.09 -2.40 -12.63
CA ALA A 100 -28.22 -3.85 -12.54
C ALA A 100 -28.82 -4.42 -13.83
N ASP A 101 -28.43 -5.63 -14.22
CA ASP A 101 -29.06 -6.36 -15.32
C ASP A 101 -30.37 -6.99 -14.81
N ILE A 102 -31.49 -6.30 -15.00
CA ILE A 102 -32.78 -6.70 -14.41
C ILE A 102 -33.46 -7.77 -15.24
N ASP A 103 -33.20 -7.86 -16.55
CA ASP A 103 -33.84 -8.86 -17.40
C ASP A 103 -32.94 -10.00 -17.90
N GLY A 104 -31.67 -9.99 -17.50
CA GLY A 104 -30.70 -11.05 -17.71
C GLY A 104 -30.16 -11.09 -19.14
N ASP A 105 -30.18 -9.96 -19.85
CA ASP A 105 -29.73 -9.87 -21.24
C ASP A 105 -28.26 -9.44 -21.39
N GLY A 106 -27.60 -9.16 -20.27
CA GLY A 106 -26.17 -8.84 -20.18
C GLY A 106 -25.85 -7.35 -20.25
N ASP A 107 -26.85 -6.47 -20.17
CA ASP A 107 -26.62 -5.03 -20.07
C ASP A 107 -27.21 -4.36 -18.82
N PRO A 108 -26.52 -3.34 -18.27
CA PRO A 108 -26.98 -2.69 -17.05
C PRO A 108 -28.17 -1.78 -17.33
N ASP A 109 -29.25 -2.00 -16.58
CA ASP A 109 -30.41 -1.14 -16.48
C ASP A 109 -30.28 -0.11 -15.37
N ILE A 110 -31.10 0.94 -15.42
CA ILE A 110 -31.10 1.99 -14.39
C ILE A 110 -32.30 1.82 -13.47
N VAL A 111 -32.07 1.58 -12.18
CA VAL A 111 -33.10 1.52 -11.14
C VAL A 111 -33.06 2.78 -10.27
N THR A 112 -34.22 3.40 -10.04
CA THR A 112 -34.37 4.55 -9.13
C THR A 112 -35.81 4.71 -8.63
N ALA A 113 -36.06 5.65 -7.73
CA ALA A 113 -37.39 6.03 -7.29
C ALA A 113 -37.82 7.38 -7.88
N ASP A 114 -39.10 7.51 -8.26
CA ASP A 114 -39.70 8.68 -8.92
C ASP A 114 -40.84 9.27 -8.07
N GLY A 115 -40.49 10.20 -7.20
CA GLY A 115 -41.40 10.86 -6.26
C GLY A 115 -41.92 9.95 -5.14
N PRO A 116 -42.85 10.44 -4.31
CA PRO A 116 -43.43 9.68 -3.19
C PRO A 116 -44.75 8.96 -3.53
N ASP A 117 -45.30 9.17 -4.73
CA ASP A 117 -46.66 8.79 -5.08
C ASP A 117 -46.73 7.50 -5.92
N ALA A 118 -47.82 6.72 -5.73
CA ALA A 118 -48.15 5.54 -6.54
C ALA A 118 -47.07 4.45 -6.55
N VAL A 119 -46.89 3.77 -7.69
CA VAL A 119 -45.76 2.86 -7.95
C VAL A 119 -44.59 3.72 -8.42
N ASN A 120 -43.65 3.95 -7.50
CA ASN A 120 -42.57 4.91 -7.66
C ASN A 120 -41.19 4.28 -7.76
N LEU A 121 -40.98 3.02 -7.32
CA LEU A 121 -39.75 2.30 -7.63
C LEU A 121 -39.83 1.76 -9.07
N VAL A 122 -38.88 2.15 -9.90
CA VAL A 122 -38.90 1.91 -11.34
C VAL A 122 -37.52 1.55 -11.88
N TRP A 123 -37.52 0.89 -13.03
CA TRP A 123 -36.31 0.70 -13.81
C TRP A 123 -36.49 1.14 -15.26
N PHE A 124 -35.39 1.48 -15.91
CA PHE A 124 -35.32 1.85 -17.32
C PHE A 124 -34.48 0.82 -18.05
N GLU A 125 -35.16 0.04 -18.89
CA GLU A 125 -34.55 -1.02 -19.69
C GLU A 125 -33.59 -0.42 -20.70
N ASN A 126 -32.33 -0.82 -20.59
CA ASN A 126 -31.33 -0.50 -21.58
C ASN A 126 -31.72 -1.19 -22.89
N PRO A 127 -31.76 -0.46 -24.02
CA PRO A 127 -32.27 -1.01 -25.27
C PRO A 127 -31.32 -2.03 -25.90
N ARG A 128 -30.15 -2.30 -25.33
CA ARG A 128 -29.24 -3.35 -25.81
C ARG A 128 -29.86 -4.74 -25.51
N PRO A 129 -29.21 -5.82 -26.00
CA PRO A 129 -28.35 -5.84 -27.18
C PRO A 129 -29.10 -5.53 -28.50
N ASN A 130 -30.43 -5.33 -28.46
CA ASN A 130 -31.29 -5.29 -29.66
C ASN A 130 -31.52 -3.89 -30.26
N GLY A 131 -31.04 -2.86 -29.59
CA GLY A 131 -31.29 -1.45 -29.88
C GLY A 131 -30.06 -0.60 -29.61
N ASN A 132 -30.22 0.72 -29.69
CA ASN A 132 -29.13 1.68 -29.56
C ASN A 132 -29.40 2.62 -28.38
N PRO A 133 -28.56 2.62 -27.33
CA PRO A 133 -28.77 3.44 -26.14
C PRO A 133 -28.78 4.93 -26.43
N THR A 134 -28.20 5.39 -27.55
CA THR A 134 -28.25 6.81 -27.98
C THR A 134 -29.64 7.26 -28.44
N HIS A 135 -30.55 6.32 -28.70
CA HIS A 135 -31.92 6.63 -29.06
C HIS A 135 -32.82 6.63 -27.81
N GLY A 136 -32.74 7.67 -26.98
CA GLY A 136 -33.53 7.81 -25.73
C GLY A 136 -34.93 7.15 -25.69
N PRO A 137 -35.82 7.36 -26.69
CA PRO A 137 -37.13 6.72 -26.73
C PRO A 137 -37.17 5.19 -26.78
N SER A 138 -36.05 4.50 -27.01
CA SER A 138 -35.97 3.04 -26.93
C SER A 138 -35.81 2.52 -25.50
N TRP A 139 -35.48 3.38 -24.54
CA TRP A 139 -35.42 3.02 -23.13
C TRP A 139 -36.83 2.88 -22.57
N ASN A 140 -37.18 1.68 -22.09
CA ASN A 140 -38.53 1.42 -21.60
C ASN A 140 -38.59 1.58 -20.09
N ARG A 141 -39.47 2.49 -19.61
CA ARG A 141 -39.78 2.61 -18.19
C ARG A 141 -40.67 1.44 -17.75
N ARG A 142 -40.21 0.71 -16.74
CA ARG A 142 -40.95 -0.40 -16.10
C ARG A 142 -41.12 -0.13 -14.62
N GLU A 143 -42.17 -0.71 -14.05
CA GLU A 143 -42.58 -0.48 -12.67
C GLU A 143 -42.23 -1.69 -11.81
N ILE A 144 -41.51 -1.48 -10.70
CA ILE A 144 -41.15 -2.53 -9.74
C ILE A 144 -42.23 -2.61 -8.67
N GLY A 145 -42.50 -1.50 -7.98
CA GLY A 145 -43.50 -1.48 -6.92
C GLY A 145 -43.60 -0.17 -6.16
N ALA A 146 -44.58 -0.12 -5.27
CA ALA A 146 -44.81 1.06 -4.43
C ALA A 146 -43.95 1.02 -3.18
N VAL A 147 -43.10 2.03 -3.01
CA VAL A 147 -42.34 2.29 -1.77
C VAL A 147 -43.26 2.91 -0.72
N GLY A 148 -44.23 3.73 -1.14
CA GLY A 148 -45.17 4.42 -0.24
C GLY A 148 -44.61 5.69 0.42
N SER A 149 -43.42 6.13 0.03
CA SER A 149 -42.77 7.39 0.40
C SER A 149 -41.63 7.67 -0.59
N TRP A 150 -40.79 8.66 -0.30
CA TRP A 150 -39.51 8.86 -0.98
C TRP A 150 -38.61 7.64 -0.75
N GLY A 151 -38.26 6.93 -1.82
CA GLY A 151 -37.31 5.82 -1.77
C GLY A 151 -35.88 6.33 -1.75
N LYS A 152 -35.11 5.93 -0.74
CA LYS A 152 -33.71 6.29 -0.54
C LYS A 152 -32.84 5.04 -0.40
N ASP A 153 -31.54 5.23 -0.57
CA ASP A 153 -30.50 4.21 -0.38
C ASP A 153 -30.81 2.91 -1.17
N ILE A 154 -31.11 3.03 -2.47
CA ILE A 154 -31.48 1.89 -3.32
C ILE A 154 -30.24 1.03 -3.62
N LYS A 155 -30.33 -0.29 -3.43
CA LYS A 155 -29.26 -1.25 -3.77
C LYS A 155 -29.84 -2.49 -4.46
N ALA A 156 -28.99 -3.23 -5.16
CA ALA A 156 -29.33 -4.43 -5.90
C ALA A 156 -28.44 -5.60 -5.45
N ALA A 157 -29.04 -6.78 -5.24
CA ALA A 157 -28.36 -8.04 -4.94
C ALA A 157 -29.34 -9.21 -5.14
N ASP A 158 -28.84 -10.43 -5.27
CA ASP A 158 -29.66 -11.66 -5.18
C ASP A 158 -29.77 -12.05 -3.70
N PHE A 159 -30.85 -11.61 -3.01
CA PHE A 159 -30.99 -11.82 -1.57
C PHE A 159 -31.49 -13.22 -1.21
N ASP A 160 -32.13 -13.94 -2.14
CA ASP A 160 -32.67 -15.28 -1.90
C ASP A 160 -31.99 -16.39 -2.71
N GLY A 161 -30.87 -16.08 -3.37
CA GLY A 161 -30.00 -17.03 -4.06
C GLY A 161 -30.67 -17.71 -5.25
N ASP A 162 -31.69 -17.09 -5.86
CA ASP A 162 -32.44 -17.68 -6.97
C ASP A 162 -31.84 -17.35 -8.36
N GLY A 163 -30.79 -16.51 -8.38
CA GLY A 163 -30.07 -16.06 -9.56
C GLY A 163 -30.68 -14.85 -10.26
N LEU A 164 -31.74 -14.26 -9.69
CA LEU A 164 -32.36 -13.03 -10.17
C LEU A 164 -31.94 -11.84 -9.29
N VAL A 165 -31.99 -10.62 -9.86
CA VAL A 165 -31.57 -9.43 -9.12
C VAL A 165 -32.76 -8.86 -8.36
N ASP A 166 -32.66 -8.84 -7.04
CA ASP A 166 -33.62 -8.19 -6.15
C ASP A 166 -33.21 -6.75 -5.86
N ILE A 167 -34.21 -5.93 -5.50
CA ILE A 167 -33.98 -4.51 -5.18
C ILE A 167 -34.39 -4.23 -3.73
N VAL A 168 -33.42 -3.77 -2.94
CA VAL A 168 -33.66 -3.24 -1.60
C VAL A 168 -33.72 -1.72 -1.64
N VAL A 169 -34.68 -1.16 -0.91
CA VAL A 169 -34.89 0.29 -0.80
C VAL A 169 -35.40 0.61 0.60
N ARG A 170 -35.03 1.78 1.13
CA ARG A 170 -35.59 2.26 2.40
C ARG A 170 -36.48 3.47 2.23
N ALA A 171 -37.45 3.54 3.12
CA ALA A 171 -38.29 4.70 3.39
C ALA A 171 -38.11 5.08 4.88
N PRO A 172 -38.58 6.25 5.35
CA PRO A 172 -38.32 6.71 6.72
C PRO A 172 -38.71 5.76 7.87
N GLY A 173 -39.55 4.75 7.64
CA GLY A 173 -39.99 3.81 8.67
C GLY A 173 -40.02 2.34 8.24
N GLU A 174 -39.49 2.01 7.06
CA GLU A 174 -39.50 0.64 6.54
C GLU A 174 -38.31 0.44 5.59
N VAL A 175 -37.66 -0.71 5.68
CA VAL A 175 -36.78 -1.23 4.61
C VAL A 175 -37.58 -2.29 3.87
N MET A 176 -37.50 -2.32 2.55
CA MET A 176 -38.25 -3.25 1.72
C MET A 176 -37.31 -3.91 0.73
N ILE A 177 -37.45 -5.22 0.56
CA ILE A 177 -36.85 -5.96 -0.55
C ILE A 177 -37.97 -6.31 -1.53
N PHE A 178 -37.78 -5.94 -2.79
CA PHE A 178 -38.57 -6.38 -3.92
C PHE A 178 -37.85 -7.55 -4.54
N PHE A 179 -38.28 -8.76 -4.17
CA PHE A 179 -37.72 -9.99 -4.71
C PHE A 179 -38.22 -10.20 -6.13
N GLN A 180 -37.31 -10.43 -7.07
CA GLN A 180 -37.67 -10.66 -8.45
C GLN A 180 -38.34 -12.04 -8.61
N GLU A 181 -39.32 -12.11 -9.50
CA GLU A 181 -39.89 -13.38 -9.97
C GLU A 181 -39.77 -13.51 -11.50
N SER A 182 -39.79 -12.36 -12.18
CA SER A 182 -39.50 -12.17 -13.60
C SER A 182 -39.24 -10.67 -13.83
N PRO A 183 -38.76 -10.25 -15.02
CA PRO A 183 -38.51 -8.82 -15.31
C PRO A 183 -39.72 -7.88 -15.11
N ASN A 184 -40.93 -8.45 -15.02
CA ASN A 184 -42.18 -7.70 -14.86
C ASN A 184 -43.01 -8.12 -13.62
N SER A 185 -42.48 -8.95 -12.72
CA SER A 185 -43.19 -9.41 -11.52
C SER A 185 -42.25 -9.45 -10.32
N TRP A 186 -42.73 -8.89 -9.20
CA TRP A 186 -41.95 -8.65 -7.99
C TRP A 186 -42.77 -8.98 -6.75
N ALA A 187 -42.13 -9.64 -5.78
CA ALA A 187 -42.69 -9.91 -4.46
C ALA A 187 -42.08 -8.94 -3.44
N ARG A 188 -42.90 -8.03 -2.90
CA ARG A 188 -42.46 -7.08 -1.87
C ARG A 188 -42.50 -7.72 -0.48
N VAL A 189 -41.38 -7.67 0.24
CA VAL A 189 -41.27 -8.02 1.65
C VAL A 189 -40.79 -6.80 2.43
N GLY A 190 -41.48 -6.49 3.54
CA GLY A 190 -41.19 -5.33 4.39
C GLY A 190 -40.51 -5.74 5.68
N PHE A 191 -39.51 -4.95 6.09
CA PHE A 191 -38.68 -5.17 7.25
C PHE A 191 -38.73 -3.96 8.19
N PHE A 192 -38.81 -4.24 9.49
CA PHE A 192 -38.94 -3.25 10.54
C PHE A 192 -37.76 -3.31 11.49
N PHE A 193 -36.74 -2.53 11.16
CA PHE A 193 -35.53 -2.36 11.98
C PHE A 193 -35.47 -0.95 12.57
N ASN A 194 -34.45 -0.68 13.39
CA ASN A 194 -34.07 0.69 13.69
C ASN A 194 -33.35 1.29 12.48
N LEU A 195 -33.97 2.26 11.80
CA LEU A 195 -33.49 2.80 10.52
C LEU A 195 -32.76 4.13 10.63
N GLY A 196 -32.66 4.70 11.83
CA GLY A 196 -32.16 6.06 12.01
C GLY A 196 -32.95 7.08 11.18
N GLU A 197 -32.24 8.09 10.69
CA GLU A 197 -32.71 9.16 9.81
C GLU A 197 -32.32 8.89 8.35
N GLU A 198 -31.06 8.50 8.10
CA GLU A 198 -30.53 8.16 6.78
C GLU A 198 -29.55 6.99 6.82
N GLY A 199 -29.40 6.23 5.72
CA GLY A 199 -28.31 5.29 5.53
C GLY A 199 -28.75 3.83 5.45
N MET A 200 -28.12 3.11 4.54
CA MET A 200 -28.13 1.65 4.45
C MET A 200 -26.92 1.21 3.62
N ALA A 201 -26.31 0.09 4.00
CA ALA A 201 -25.34 -0.61 3.16
C ALA A 201 -25.71 -2.09 3.06
N ILE A 202 -25.10 -2.79 2.11
CA ILE A 202 -25.26 -4.22 1.90
C ILE A 202 -23.88 -4.86 1.74
N GLY A 203 -23.76 -6.13 2.09
CA GLY A 203 -22.53 -6.91 1.94
C GLY A 203 -22.63 -8.22 2.73
N ASP A 204 -21.75 -9.16 2.45
CA ASP A 204 -21.61 -10.40 3.23
C ASP A 204 -20.79 -10.09 4.49
N ILE A 205 -21.45 -10.03 5.66
CA ILE A 205 -20.81 -9.59 6.91
C ILE A 205 -20.27 -10.79 7.69
N ASP A 206 -20.85 -11.98 7.51
CA ASP A 206 -20.48 -13.18 8.25
C ASP A 206 -19.76 -14.27 7.46
N GLY A 207 -19.54 -14.05 6.16
CA GLY A 207 -18.78 -14.91 5.27
C GLY A 207 -19.55 -16.15 4.81
N ASP A 208 -20.89 -16.12 4.87
CA ASP A 208 -21.75 -17.23 4.44
C ASP A 208 -22.21 -17.14 2.98
N ALA A 209 -21.79 -16.08 2.28
CA ALA A 209 -22.11 -15.72 0.89
C ALA A 209 -23.56 -15.24 0.65
N ASP A 210 -24.39 -15.09 1.68
CA ASP A 210 -25.68 -14.43 1.59
C ASP A 210 -25.50 -12.92 1.87
N VAL A 211 -26.17 -12.06 1.08
CA VAL A 211 -26.01 -10.60 1.24
C VAL A 211 -26.81 -10.09 2.43
N ASP A 212 -26.13 -9.46 3.39
CA ASP A 212 -26.72 -8.87 4.59
C ASP A 212 -27.04 -7.37 4.44
N LEU A 213 -27.68 -6.80 5.48
CA LEU A 213 -27.98 -5.37 5.56
C LEU A 213 -27.26 -4.70 6.72
N VAL A 214 -26.65 -3.54 6.48
CA VAL A 214 -26.17 -2.61 7.51
C VAL A 214 -27.16 -1.46 7.66
N LEU A 215 -27.59 -1.22 8.90
CA LEU A 215 -28.57 -0.21 9.28
C LEU A 215 -28.03 0.58 10.49
N HIS A 216 -28.88 1.39 11.14
CA HIS A 216 -28.45 2.30 12.21
C HIS A 216 -27.89 1.54 13.43
N GLY A 217 -26.56 1.35 13.45
CA GLY A 217 -25.82 0.71 14.54
C GLY A 217 -25.99 -0.80 14.64
N VAL A 218 -26.60 -1.43 13.63
CA VAL A 218 -26.87 -2.86 13.59
C VAL A 218 -26.59 -3.41 12.19
N TRP A 219 -26.24 -4.68 12.13
CA TRP A 219 -26.34 -5.45 10.89
C TRP A 219 -27.42 -6.51 11.03
N ALA A 220 -28.15 -6.77 9.95
CA ALA A 220 -29.21 -7.76 9.88
C ALA A 220 -28.76 -8.92 8.97
N SER A 221 -28.58 -10.08 9.58
CA SER A 221 -28.19 -11.34 8.94
C SER A 221 -29.33 -11.88 8.08
N ASN A 222 -28.99 -12.14 6.82
CA ASN A 222 -29.84 -12.81 5.86
C ASN A 222 -29.91 -14.31 6.20
N PRO A 223 -31.10 -14.91 6.37
CA PRO A 223 -31.23 -16.35 6.65
C PRO A 223 -30.94 -17.25 5.43
N GLY A 224 -30.67 -16.66 4.27
CA GLY A 224 -30.28 -17.35 3.04
C GLY A 224 -31.43 -18.00 2.29
N ALA A 225 -31.20 -18.20 0.99
CA ALA A 225 -32.14 -18.88 0.09
C ALA A 225 -33.59 -18.30 0.17
N ALA A 226 -34.59 -19.14 -0.11
CA ALA A 226 -36.01 -18.76 0.02
C ALA A 226 -36.44 -18.31 1.43
N ALA A 227 -35.63 -18.53 2.48
CA ALA A 227 -35.92 -18.03 3.82
C ALA A 227 -35.72 -16.50 3.92
N ALA A 228 -34.92 -15.90 3.03
CA ALA A 228 -34.74 -14.46 2.94
C ALA A 228 -36.06 -13.70 2.71
N ARG A 229 -37.04 -14.36 2.06
CA ARG A 229 -38.39 -13.81 1.81
C ARG A 229 -39.28 -13.75 3.06
N ASP A 230 -38.84 -14.25 4.21
CA ASP A 230 -39.56 -14.16 5.49
C ASP A 230 -38.84 -13.21 6.46
N ALA A 231 -39.35 -11.99 6.60
CA ALA A 231 -38.79 -10.97 7.48
C ALA A 231 -38.68 -11.40 8.96
N ALA A 232 -39.43 -12.40 9.41
CA ALA A 232 -39.35 -12.91 10.78
C ALA A 232 -38.10 -13.78 11.05
N LEU A 233 -37.40 -14.21 9.99
CA LEU A 233 -36.22 -15.07 10.08
C LEU A 233 -34.90 -14.29 10.11
N TRP A 234 -34.91 -13.04 9.65
CA TRP A 234 -33.77 -12.13 9.73
C TRP A 234 -33.43 -11.78 11.16
N ARG A 235 -32.14 -11.69 11.46
CA ARG A 235 -31.65 -11.42 12.83
C ARG A 235 -30.72 -10.23 12.85
N SER A 236 -30.99 -9.27 13.74
CA SER A 236 -30.12 -8.11 13.93
C SER A 236 -29.11 -8.30 15.04
N TYR A 237 -27.88 -7.87 14.81
CA TYR A 237 -26.79 -7.82 15.80
C TYR A 237 -26.25 -6.41 15.92
N GLU A 238 -25.85 -6.02 17.13
CA GLU A 238 -25.34 -4.68 17.40
C GLU A 238 -23.88 -4.53 16.93
N LEU A 239 -23.63 -3.49 16.13
CA LEU A 239 -22.30 -3.03 15.74
C LEU A 239 -21.77 -2.02 16.77
N GLY A 240 -22.60 -1.03 17.12
CA GLY A 240 -22.21 0.05 18.00
C GLY A 240 -22.95 1.36 17.68
N PRO A 241 -22.57 2.47 18.34
CA PRO A 241 -23.24 3.74 18.14
C PRO A 241 -22.93 4.32 16.75
N PHE A 242 -23.95 4.45 15.92
CA PHE A 242 -23.89 5.15 14.63
C PHE A 242 -24.54 6.53 14.77
N ASN A 243 -24.10 7.47 13.92
CA ASN A 243 -24.91 8.65 13.67
C ASN A 243 -26.26 8.22 13.07
N PRO A 244 -27.40 8.78 13.49
CA PRO A 244 -28.69 8.40 12.91
C PRO A 244 -28.80 8.77 11.43
N ALA A 245 -28.13 9.83 10.97
CA ALA A 245 -28.01 10.16 9.56
C ALA A 245 -26.60 9.78 9.10
N PHE A 246 -26.47 8.62 8.45
CA PHE A 246 -25.18 8.06 8.10
C PHE A 246 -25.07 7.65 6.63
N LYS A 247 -23.83 7.57 6.13
CA LYS A 247 -23.47 6.66 5.05
C LYS A 247 -22.70 5.49 5.66
N ALA A 248 -22.78 4.33 5.01
CA ALA A 248 -22.01 3.15 5.40
C ALA A 248 -21.55 2.36 4.18
N LEU A 249 -20.48 1.60 4.36
CA LEU A 249 -19.94 0.62 3.42
C LEU A 249 -19.51 -0.63 4.19
N VAL A 250 -19.62 -1.78 3.52
CA VAL A 250 -19.02 -3.04 3.98
C VAL A 250 -17.74 -3.23 3.17
N THR A 251 -16.59 -3.21 3.82
CA THR A 251 -15.28 -3.35 3.17
C THR A 251 -14.26 -3.86 4.18
N ASP A 252 -13.22 -4.56 3.74
CA ASP A 252 -12.09 -4.96 4.59
C ASP A 252 -11.08 -3.80 4.61
N LEU A 253 -11.02 -3.03 5.70
CA LEU A 253 -10.12 -1.87 5.83
C LEU A 253 -8.78 -2.24 6.47
N ASP A 254 -8.73 -3.31 7.26
CA ASP A 254 -7.50 -3.77 7.91
C ASP A 254 -6.84 -4.98 7.27
N GLN A 255 -7.36 -5.41 6.11
CA GLN A 255 -6.89 -6.50 5.28
C GLN A 255 -6.81 -7.84 6.02
N ASP A 256 -7.66 -8.04 7.02
CA ASP A 256 -7.66 -9.28 7.81
C ASP A 256 -8.59 -10.39 7.26
N GLY A 257 -9.20 -10.12 6.11
CA GLY A 257 -10.10 -11.02 5.38
C GLY A 257 -11.51 -11.06 5.94
N ARG A 258 -11.87 -10.16 6.87
CA ARG A 258 -13.23 -10.02 7.41
C ARG A 258 -13.83 -8.69 7.00
N ALA A 259 -15.15 -8.69 6.86
CA ALA A 259 -15.89 -7.49 6.55
C ALA A 259 -15.89 -6.50 7.73
N ASP A 260 -15.43 -5.27 7.47
CA ASP A 260 -15.59 -4.13 8.36
C ASP A 260 -16.74 -3.24 7.94
N ILE A 261 -17.20 -2.39 8.87
CA ILE A 261 -18.23 -1.39 8.59
C ILE A 261 -17.66 0.02 8.69
N LEU A 262 -17.47 0.67 7.55
CA LEU A 262 -17.07 2.07 7.46
C LEU A 262 -18.30 2.97 7.50
N THR A 263 -18.24 4.09 8.22
CA THR A 263 -19.36 5.03 8.35
C THR A 263 -18.93 6.49 8.47
N SER A 264 -19.80 7.38 8.02
CA SER A 264 -19.71 8.84 8.17
C SER A 264 -21.08 9.41 8.53
N SER A 265 -21.13 10.66 9.03
CA SER A 265 -22.39 11.36 9.20
C SER A 265 -22.78 12.13 7.93
N SER A 266 -23.93 11.78 7.36
CA SER A 266 -24.41 12.37 6.12
C SER A 266 -25.03 13.77 6.32
N GLU A 267 -25.72 14.00 7.43
CA GLU A 267 -26.47 15.25 7.69
C GLU A 267 -26.03 16.00 8.95
N HIS A 268 -25.22 15.38 9.82
CA HIS A 268 -24.78 15.96 11.09
C HIS A 268 -23.26 16.16 11.12
N THR A 269 -22.74 16.51 12.30
CA THR A 269 -21.31 16.51 12.59
C THR A 269 -20.99 15.32 13.49
N ASP A 270 -20.16 14.42 12.98
CA ASP A 270 -19.69 13.23 13.69
C ASP A 270 -18.36 12.77 13.10
N ASP A 271 -17.73 11.75 13.65
CA ASP A 271 -16.49 11.24 13.08
C ASP A 271 -16.77 10.39 11.82
N VAL A 272 -15.82 10.42 10.87
CA VAL A 272 -15.63 9.33 9.91
C VAL A 272 -14.88 8.22 10.66
N ALA A 273 -15.47 7.04 10.70
CA ALA A 273 -15.01 5.95 11.54
C ALA A 273 -15.35 4.60 10.92
N TRP A 274 -14.59 3.56 11.29
CA TRP A 274 -14.88 2.19 10.90
C TRP A 274 -14.99 1.28 12.12
N PHE A 275 -15.64 0.15 11.94
CA PHE A 275 -15.89 -0.84 12.98
C PHE A 275 -15.29 -2.18 12.58
N GLN A 276 -14.40 -2.70 13.44
CA GLN A 276 -13.68 -3.96 13.28
C GLN A 276 -14.32 -5.09 14.11
N PRO A 277 -14.60 -6.28 13.55
CA PRO A 277 -15.07 -7.41 14.34
C PRO A 277 -13.91 -8.14 15.04
N LEU A 278 -13.93 -8.20 16.39
CA LEU A 278 -12.86 -8.85 17.17
C LEU A 278 -12.91 -10.38 17.22
N ALA A 279 -14.11 -10.95 17.14
CA ALA A 279 -14.35 -12.36 17.40
C ALA A 279 -15.50 -12.86 16.51
N GLY A 280 -15.39 -12.55 15.22
CA GLY A 280 -16.45 -12.74 14.25
C GLY A 280 -17.57 -11.70 14.36
N PRO A 281 -18.55 -11.77 13.44
CA PRO A 281 -19.53 -10.71 13.16
C PRO A 281 -20.62 -10.58 14.23
N THR A 282 -20.89 -11.65 14.98
CA THR A 282 -21.79 -11.64 16.16
C THR A 282 -21.08 -11.23 17.45
N GLY A 283 -19.77 -11.02 17.39
CA GLY A 283 -18.92 -10.65 18.51
C GLY A 283 -18.97 -9.16 18.84
N ARG A 284 -17.99 -8.70 19.61
CA ARG A 284 -17.83 -7.27 19.90
C ARG A 284 -17.10 -6.60 18.73
N TRP A 285 -17.59 -5.42 18.35
CA TRP A 285 -16.92 -4.55 17.39
C TRP A 285 -16.11 -3.46 18.09
N ILE A 286 -14.94 -3.12 17.54
CA ILE A 286 -14.12 -1.96 17.95
C ILE A 286 -14.34 -0.84 16.95
N ARG A 287 -14.57 0.37 17.45
CA ARG A 287 -14.65 1.57 16.62
C ARG A 287 -13.28 2.24 16.52
N HIS A 288 -12.84 2.51 15.31
CA HIS A 288 -11.63 3.25 14.97
C HIS A 288 -12.01 4.57 14.28
N VAL A 289 -11.35 5.68 14.65
CA VAL A 289 -11.64 7.00 14.08
C VAL A 289 -10.64 7.33 12.99
N ILE A 290 -11.13 7.62 11.79
CA ILE A 290 -10.34 8.09 10.64
C ILE A 290 -10.18 9.61 10.73
N GLN A 291 -11.31 10.32 10.79
CA GLN A 291 -11.34 11.77 10.89
C GLN A 291 -12.40 12.20 11.92
N PRO A 292 -12.03 12.92 12.98
CA PRO A 292 -13.00 13.36 13.96
C PRO A 292 -13.81 14.56 13.48
N SER A 293 -15.08 14.65 13.93
CA SER A 293 -15.93 15.86 13.82
C SER A 293 -16.09 16.42 12.41
N VAL A 294 -16.41 15.58 11.43
CA VAL A 294 -16.70 15.96 10.05
C VAL A 294 -18.18 16.28 9.91
N ALA A 295 -18.50 17.47 9.44
CA ALA A 295 -19.87 17.87 9.13
C ALA A 295 -20.27 17.39 7.73
N GLY A 296 -21.49 16.85 7.60
CA GLY A 296 -22.17 16.61 6.32
C GLY A 296 -21.38 15.76 5.33
N ALA A 297 -20.66 14.74 5.80
CA ALA A 297 -19.85 13.80 5.03
C ALA A 297 -20.76 12.81 4.27
N HIS A 298 -21.49 13.32 3.29
CA HIS A 298 -22.55 12.60 2.58
C HIS A 298 -22.06 11.80 1.37
N THR A 299 -20.79 11.97 0.99
CA THR A 299 -20.10 10.99 0.14
C THR A 299 -19.12 10.21 1.00
N LEU A 300 -19.22 8.90 0.95
CA LEU A 300 -18.33 7.94 1.59
C LEU A 300 -18.13 6.80 0.60
N GLN A 301 -16.89 6.65 0.12
CA GLN A 301 -16.46 5.58 -0.80
C GLN A 301 -15.14 5.02 -0.26
N ALA A 302 -14.85 3.76 -0.59
CA ALA A 302 -13.57 3.13 -0.28
C ALA A 302 -13.02 2.47 -1.54
N ALA A 303 -11.75 2.73 -1.83
CA ALA A 303 -10.98 2.17 -2.93
C ALA A 303 -9.50 2.45 -2.69
N ASP A 304 -8.64 1.65 -3.29
CA ASP A 304 -7.19 1.86 -3.37
C ASP A 304 -6.91 3.06 -4.30
N MET A 305 -6.92 4.27 -3.74
CA MET A 305 -6.84 5.51 -4.54
C MET A 305 -5.40 5.82 -4.93
N ASP A 306 -4.42 5.30 -4.20
CA ASP A 306 -3.01 5.59 -4.40
C ASP A 306 -2.19 4.39 -4.92
N GLY A 307 -2.83 3.23 -5.06
CA GLY A 307 -2.32 2.06 -5.76
C GLY A 307 -1.37 1.20 -4.92
N ASP A 308 -1.28 1.46 -3.61
CA ASP A 308 -0.46 0.65 -2.71
C ASP A 308 -1.12 -0.69 -2.34
N GLY A 309 -2.40 -0.86 -2.69
CA GLY A 309 -3.16 -2.10 -2.53
C GLY A 309 -3.96 -2.18 -1.23
N ASP A 310 -3.95 -1.13 -0.40
CA ASP A 310 -4.90 -0.98 0.68
C ASP A 310 -6.08 -0.04 0.35
N ASN A 311 -7.14 -0.14 1.15
CA ASN A 311 -8.35 0.65 0.89
C ASN A 311 -8.25 2.02 1.53
N ASP A 312 -8.26 3.06 0.70
CA ASP A 312 -8.40 4.45 1.12
C ASP A 312 -9.86 4.86 1.28
N VAL A 313 -10.08 6.01 1.94
CA VAL A 313 -11.43 6.52 2.21
C VAL A 313 -11.66 7.90 1.59
N VAL A 314 -12.54 7.94 0.61
CA VAL A 314 -12.98 9.19 -0.05
C VAL A 314 -14.19 9.77 0.70
N VAL A 315 -14.03 11.01 1.18
CA VAL A 315 -15.04 11.75 1.93
C VAL A 315 -15.40 13.04 1.23
N GLY A 316 -16.69 13.23 0.95
CA GLY A 316 -17.23 14.45 0.38
C GLY A 316 -18.21 15.14 1.32
N GLN A 317 -17.95 16.40 1.64
CA GLN A 317 -18.84 17.24 2.43
C GLN A 317 -19.88 17.95 1.57
N MET A 318 -21.12 18.05 2.07
CA MET A 318 -22.21 18.76 1.40
C MET A 318 -22.10 20.28 1.46
N HIS A 319 -22.90 20.95 0.63
CA HIS A 319 -23.04 22.41 0.59
C HIS A 319 -23.50 23.04 1.92
N THR A 320 -24.11 22.26 2.81
CA THR A 320 -24.56 22.69 4.15
C THR A 320 -23.40 22.97 5.10
N THR A 321 -22.18 22.56 4.71
CA THR A 321 -20.95 22.76 5.46
C THR A 321 -20.21 24.00 4.96
N GLU A 322 -19.43 24.65 5.83
CA GLU A 322 -18.64 25.83 5.45
C GLU A 322 -17.48 25.43 4.54
N GLU A 323 -16.87 24.27 4.83
CA GLU A 323 -15.61 23.80 4.26
C GLU A 323 -15.79 23.13 2.90
N ARG A 324 -16.89 22.38 2.69
CA ARG A 324 -17.22 21.69 1.44
C ARG A 324 -16.06 20.86 0.86
N LYS A 325 -15.28 20.19 1.72
CA LYS A 325 -14.10 19.44 1.27
C LYS A 325 -14.50 18.16 0.54
N LEU A 326 -13.81 17.91 -0.57
CA LEU A 326 -13.60 16.57 -1.11
C LEU A 326 -12.19 16.16 -0.70
N ALA A 327 -12.06 15.08 0.05
CA ALA A 327 -10.78 14.61 0.56
C ALA A 327 -10.65 13.09 0.46
N ILE A 328 -9.41 12.63 0.31
CA ILE A 328 -9.02 11.23 0.41
C ILE A 328 -8.26 11.06 1.73
N HIS A 329 -8.54 9.99 2.45
CA HIS A 329 -7.79 9.56 3.62
C HIS A 329 -7.03 8.30 3.24
N TYR A 330 -5.71 8.39 3.18
CA TYR A 330 -4.84 7.30 2.78
C TYR A 330 -4.58 6.38 3.97
N ASN A 331 -4.74 5.07 3.80
CA ASN A 331 -4.53 4.10 4.87
C ASN A 331 -3.06 3.71 4.97
N VAL A 332 -2.20 4.65 5.38
CA VAL A 332 -0.73 4.55 5.36
C VAL A 332 -0.09 3.41 6.17
N ASP A 333 -0.88 2.58 6.85
CA ASP A 333 -0.39 1.38 7.53
C ASP A 333 -1.03 0.07 7.07
N GLY A 334 -1.90 0.10 6.05
CA GLY A 334 -2.65 -1.05 5.56
C GLY A 334 -3.62 -1.68 6.57
N ARG A 335 -3.77 -1.07 7.76
CA ARG A 335 -4.50 -1.65 8.91
C ARG A 335 -5.65 -0.78 9.38
N GLY A 336 -5.91 0.33 8.70
CA GLY A 336 -6.94 1.29 9.03
C GLY A 336 -6.67 2.04 10.33
N THR A 337 -5.44 2.01 10.87
CA THR A 337 -5.13 2.62 12.17
C THR A 337 -4.34 3.92 12.09
N ARG A 338 -3.72 4.20 10.94
CA ARG A 338 -3.04 5.47 10.66
C ARG A 338 -3.51 5.99 9.32
N TRP A 339 -3.73 7.30 9.26
CA TRP A 339 -4.30 7.94 8.09
C TRP A 339 -3.54 9.21 7.73
N ALA A 340 -3.21 9.36 6.45
CA ALA A 340 -2.87 10.65 5.87
C ALA A 340 -4.08 11.24 5.17
N ARG A 341 -4.11 12.56 4.96
CA ARG A 341 -5.26 13.22 4.36
C ARG A 341 -4.86 14.23 3.29
N GLN A 342 -5.41 14.07 2.08
CA GLN A 342 -5.30 15.05 1.00
C GLN A 342 -6.67 15.62 0.66
N VAL A 343 -6.75 16.96 0.66
CA VAL A 343 -7.91 17.67 0.11
C VAL A 343 -7.74 17.79 -1.40
N ILE A 344 -8.67 17.21 -2.15
CA ILE A 344 -8.68 17.22 -3.62
C ILE A 344 -9.35 18.50 -4.14
N ASP A 345 -10.44 18.92 -3.50
CA ASP A 345 -11.22 20.08 -3.91
C ASP A 345 -12.06 20.66 -2.74
N ASP A 346 -12.66 21.83 -2.93
CA ASP A 346 -13.53 22.51 -1.95
C ASP A 346 -14.91 22.91 -2.49
N VAL A 347 -15.34 22.27 -3.58
CA VAL A 347 -16.66 22.44 -4.19
C VAL A 347 -17.76 21.57 -3.52
N GLY A 348 -17.36 20.59 -2.72
CA GLY A 348 -18.22 19.62 -2.04
C GLY A 348 -18.82 18.58 -2.97
N LEU A 349 -19.26 17.46 -2.40
CA LEU A 349 -19.70 16.29 -3.14
C LEU A 349 -20.85 15.57 -2.42
N HIS A 350 -21.96 15.37 -3.13
CA HIS A 350 -23.18 14.73 -2.60
C HIS A 350 -23.53 13.48 -3.41
N ASN A 351 -23.45 12.32 -2.75
CA ASN A 351 -23.56 11.00 -3.38
C ASN A 351 -22.57 10.83 -4.54
N GLY A 352 -21.30 11.15 -4.30
CA GLY A 352 -20.23 10.89 -5.27
C GLY A 352 -19.96 9.40 -5.46
N VAL A 353 -19.40 9.07 -6.61
CA VAL A 353 -19.05 7.70 -7.03
C VAL A 353 -17.54 7.64 -7.26
N VAL A 354 -16.92 6.54 -6.87
CA VAL A 354 -15.52 6.23 -7.16
C VAL A 354 -15.48 5.07 -8.14
N ALA A 355 -14.72 5.20 -9.22
CA ALA A 355 -14.58 4.19 -10.27
C ALA A 355 -13.39 4.52 -11.19
N ASP A 356 -12.75 3.52 -11.79
CA ASP A 356 -11.75 3.69 -12.87
C ASP A 356 -12.48 4.05 -14.18
N VAL A 357 -12.66 5.35 -14.45
CA VAL A 357 -13.51 5.83 -15.56
C VAL A 357 -12.76 5.85 -16.88
N ASP A 358 -11.48 6.24 -16.87
CA ASP A 358 -10.68 6.30 -18.09
C ASP A 358 -9.90 5.02 -18.43
N ARG A 359 -9.94 4.04 -17.51
CA ARG A 359 -9.42 2.67 -17.64
C ARG A 359 -7.90 2.62 -17.68
N ASP A 360 -7.25 3.46 -16.89
CA ASP A 360 -5.80 3.45 -16.71
C ASP A 360 -5.35 2.65 -15.48
N GLY A 361 -6.29 2.15 -14.68
CA GLY A 361 -6.07 1.25 -13.55
C GLY A 361 -6.01 1.94 -12.20
N ASP A 362 -6.16 3.26 -12.15
CA ASP A 362 -6.38 4.01 -10.93
C ASP A 362 -7.86 4.40 -10.76
N PHE A 363 -8.26 4.76 -9.54
CA PHE A 363 -9.66 5.12 -9.26
C PHE A 363 -9.89 6.63 -9.37
N ASP A 364 -10.92 7.00 -10.13
CA ASP A 364 -11.39 8.37 -10.29
C ASP A 364 -12.55 8.70 -9.35
N ILE A 365 -12.83 10.00 -9.21
CA ILE A 365 -14.00 10.48 -8.45
C ILE A 365 -14.97 11.18 -9.40
N TYR A 366 -16.26 10.85 -9.31
CA TYR A 366 -17.34 11.45 -10.08
C TYR A 366 -18.43 12.03 -9.19
N GLY A 367 -18.86 13.27 -9.49
CA GLY A 367 -20.12 13.79 -8.99
C GLY A 367 -20.19 15.30 -8.82
N ALA A 368 -21.15 15.74 -8.01
CA ALA A 368 -21.44 17.13 -7.75
C ALA A 368 -22.04 17.32 -6.35
N ASN A 369 -22.01 18.56 -5.87
CA ASN A 369 -22.92 19.03 -4.83
C ASN A 369 -24.31 19.31 -5.44
N TRP A 370 -25.37 19.45 -4.63
CA TRP A 370 -26.73 19.59 -5.18
C TRP A 370 -27.30 21.02 -5.15
N VAL A 371 -26.99 21.85 -4.15
CA VAL A 371 -27.59 23.20 -4.07
C VAL A 371 -27.02 24.15 -5.11
N GLY A 372 -27.94 24.83 -5.81
CA GLY A 372 -27.63 25.77 -6.88
C GLY A 372 -27.41 25.09 -8.24
N ASN A 373 -27.67 23.78 -8.33
CA ASN A 373 -27.51 22.97 -9.54
C ASN A 373 -26.12 23.14 -10.20
N PRO A 374 -25.02 22.95 -9.47
CA PRO A 374 -23.68 23.18 -10.00
C PRO A 374 -23.34 22.12 -11.07
N PRO A 375 -22.38 22.40 -11.96
CA PRO A 375 -21.92 21.38 -12.89
C PRO A 375 -21.37 20.14 -12.18
N VAL A 376 -21.68 18.97 -12.73
CA VAL A 376 -21.08 17.70 -12.33
C VAL A 376 -19.72 17.51 -12.98
N ARG A 377 -18.79 16.97 -12.20
CA ARG A 377 -17.39 16.85 -12.56
C ARG A 377 -16.90 15.43 -12.37
N VAL A 378 -15.82 15.12 -13.06
CA VAL A 378 -14.94 14.00 -12.76
C VAL A 378 -13.57 14.57 -12.36
N TRP A 379 -12.96 13.99 -11.33
CA TRP A 379 -11.58 14.21 -10.94
C TRP A 379 -10.83 12.95 -11.34
N ILE A 380 -10.11 13.05 -12.46
CA ILE A 380 -9.35 11.94 -13.02
C ILE A 380 -8.04 11.83 -12.27
N ASN A 381 -7.78 10.69 -11.64
CA ASN A 381 -6.51 10.44 -10.98
C ASN A 381 -5.42 10.25 -12.05
N ARG A 382 -4.17 10.58 -11.69
CA ARG A 382 -3.03 10.55 -12.62
C ARG A 382 -1.90 9.75 -12.01
N LEU A 383 -2.27 8.64 -11.38
CA LEU A 383 -1.36 7.60 -10.95
C LEU A 383 -0.95 6.81 -12.19
N ASP A 384 0.31 6.98 -12.59
CA ASP A 384 0.83 6.49 -13.88
C ASP A 384 1.86 5.40 -13.61
N PRO A 385 1.89 4.23 -14.28
CA PRO A 385 0.82 3.23 -14.49
C PRO A 385 0.72 2.20 -13.33
N PRO A 386 -0.29 1.30 -13.32
CA PRO A 386 -0.51 0.33 -12.26
C PRO A 386 0.65 -0.67 -12.15
N ALA A 387 1.16 -0.81 -10.92
CA ALA A 387 2.10 -1.81 -10.48
C ALA A 387 1.78 -3.22 -11.05
N SER A 388 2.78 -3.90 -11.61
CA SER A 388 2.61 -5.28 -12.12
C SER A 388 2.52 -6.32 -10.99
N VAL A 389 3.04 -5.95 -9.83
CA VAL A 389 3.05 -6.69 -8.56
C VAL A 389 2.57 -5.75 -7.48
N ARG A 390 1.51 -6.15 -6.75
CA ARG A 390 1.02 -5.40 -5.59
C ARG A 390 1.93 -5.61 -4.39
N LEU A 391 1.89 -4.68 -3.45
CA LEU A 391 2.71 -4.71 -2.26
C LEU A 391 1.85 -4.82 -0.98
N ASP A 392 0.60 -5.29 -1.12
CA ASP A 392 -0.44 -5.36 -0.09
C ASP A 392 -0.51 -6.70 0.66
N ARG A 393 0.34 -7.67 0.31
CA ARG A 393 0.26 -9.03 0.88
C ARG A 393 1.62 -9.50 1.37
N TRP A 394 1.82 -9.42 2.68
CA TRP A 394 3.06 -9.84 3.32
C TRP A 394 2.84 -10.95 4.34
N THR A 395 3.61 -12.04 4.23
CA THR A 395 3.74 -13.04 5.30
C THR A 395 5.08 -12.88 6.02
N TYR A 396 5.02 -12.65 7.33
CA TYR A 396 6.22 -12.59 8.17
C TYR A 396 6.73 -13.98 8.56
N HIS A 397 8.03 -14.18 8.36
CA HIS A 397 8.79 -15.35 8.79
C HIS A 397 9.99 -14.94 9.64
N ARG A 398 10.15 -15.61 10.79
CA ARG A 398 11.38 -15.53 11.58
C ARG A 398 12.24 -16.74 11.29
N ILE A 399 13.36 -16.52 10.61
CA ILE A 399 14.22 -17.58 10.08
C ILE A 399 15.03 -18.27 11.19
N THR A 400 15.45 -17.54 12.22
CA THR A 400 16.26 -18.06 13.32
C THR A 400 16.07 -17.25 14.61
N ASN A 401 16.45 -17.83 15.75
CA ASN A 401 16.68 -17.10 17.01
C ASN A 401 18.13 -17.26 17.53
N GLY A 402 19.04 -17.68 16.65
CA GLY A 402 20.44 -17.96 16.97
C GLY A 402 21.43 -17.23 16.08
N HIS A 403 21.04 -16.11 15.47
CA HIS A 403 21.96 -15.26 14.70
C HIS A 403 22.88 -14.44 15.64
N VAL A 404 23.86 -13.74 15.07
CA VAL A 404 24.86 -12.93 15.77
C VAL A 404 24.91 -11.53 15.17
N ARG A 405 25.48 -10.55 15.87
CA ARG A 405 25.69 -9.23 15.26
C ARG A 405 26.54 -9.38 13.99
N SER A 406 26.03 -8.80 12.91
CA SER A 406 26.57 -8.89 11.56
C SER A 406 26.25 -7.59 10.84
N PHE A 407 27.05 -7.26 9.83
CA PHE A 407 26.76 -6.17 8.91
C PHE A 407 26.31 -6.64 7.54
N GLY A 408 26.50 -7.91 7.21
CA GLY A 408 26.21 -8.43 5.88
C GLY A 408 25.05 -9.43 5.85
N VAL A 409 24.22 -9.27 4.83
CA VAL A 409 23.23 -10.26 4.41
C VAL A 409 23.34 -10.44 2.90
N ALA A 410 23.48 -11.68 2.48
CA ALA A 410 23.68 -12.10 1.11
C ALA A 410 22.83 -13.32 0.78
N PHE A 411 22.63 -13.55 -0.52
CA PHE A 411 21.74 -14.59 -1.02
C PHE A 411 22.43 -15.39 -2.12
N SER A 412 22.32 -16.71 -2.07
CA SER A 412 22.82 -17.59 -3.13
C SER A 412 22.29 -19.01 -2.94
N ALA A 413 22.22 -19.79 -4.02
CA ALA A 413 21.97 -21.22 -3.93
C ALA A 413 23.28 -21.93 -3.57
N MET A 414 23.44 -22.33 -2.30
CA MET A 414 24.73 -22.83 -1.80
C MET A 414 24.97 -24.32 -2.12
N ASP A 415 23.91 -25.13 -2.21
CA ASP A 415 24.01 -26.57 -2.37
C ASP A 415 23.41 -27.13 -3.67
N GLY A 416 22.96 -26.24 -4.56
CA GLY A 416 22.51 -26.57 -5.90
C GLY A 416 21.12 -27.20 -5.96
N ASP A 417 20.27 -26.95 -4.95
CA ASP A 417 18.84 -27.31 -4.98
C ASP A 417 17.95 -26.24 -5.66
N ASP A 418 18.56 -25.26 -6.33
CA ASP A 418 17.94 -24.11 -7.00
C ASP A 418 17.12 -23.19 -6.07
N LEU A 419 17.18 -23.41 -4.76
CA LEU A 419 16.57 -22.58 -3.73
C LEU A 419 17.55 -21.48 -3.29
N THR A 420 17.01 -20.30 -3.00
CA THR A 420 17.82 -19.15 -2.58
C THR A 420 18.02 -19.20 -1.07
N ASP A 421 19.25 -19.37 -0.63
CA ASP A 421 19.59 -19.40 0.80
C ASP A 421 19.94 -18.00 1.34
N ILE A 422 19.91 -17.87 2.67
CA ILE A 422 20.37 -16.66 3.36
C ILE A 422 21.75 -16.91 3.96
N ILE A 423 22.69 -16.01 3.69
CA ILE A 423 24.03 -16.03 4.25
C ILE A 423 24.23 -14.74 5.05
N SER A 424 24.48 -14.85 6.34
CA SER A 424 24.66 -13.69 7.22
C SER A 424 25.49 -14.04 8.46
N GLY A 425 26.35 -13.11 8.87
CA GLY A 425 27.33 -13.37 9.91
C GLY A 425 28.23 -14.56 9.55
N PRO A 426 28.53 -15.46 10.50
CA PRO A 426 29.33 -16.66 10.28
C PRO A 426 28.49 -17.86 9.80
N PHE A 427 27.27 -17.65 9.31
CA PHE A 427 26.31 -18.72 9.04
C PHE A 427 25.73 -18.69 7.63
N TRP A 428 25.48 -19.88 7.12
CA TRP A 428 24.58 -20.15 6.01
C TRP A 428 23.28 -20.75 6.57
N TYR A 429 22.15 -20.17 6.19
CA TYR A 429 20.80 -20.59 6.55
C TYR A 429 20.13 -21.16 5.30
N ARG A 430 19.97 -22.48 5.29
CA ARG A 430 19.42 -23.19 4.14
C ARG A 430 17.91 -23.06 4.07
N GLN A 431 17.40 -22.67 2.90
CA GLN A 431 15.98 -22.60 2.63
C GLN A 431 15.34 -24.00 2.67
N PRO A 432 14.28 -24.22 3.46
CA PRO A 432 13.55 -25.48 3.43
C PRO A 432 12.72 -25.57 2.13
N SER A 433 12.61 -26.77 1.58
CA SER A 433 11.78 -27.04 0.40
C SER A 433 10.25 -27.00 0.66
N GLU A 434 9.83 -26.71 1.89
CA GLU A 434 8.44 -26.74 2.38
C GLU A 434 8.21 -25.50 3.29
N ALA A 435 7.08 -25.43 4.00
CA ALA A 435 6.65 -24.28 4.81
C ALA A 435 7.75 -23.63 5.69
N TRP A 436 7.84 -22.29 5.65
CA TRP A 436 8.81 -21.48 6.40
C TRP A 436 8.41 -21.21 7.87
N ASN A 437 7.65 -22.11 8.48
CA ASN A 437 7.15 -21.94 9.85
C ASN A 437 8.08 -22.56 10.92
N THR A 438 9.23 -23.08 10.50
CA THR A 438 10.29 -23.60 11.37
C THR A 438 11.59 -22.86 11.14
N GLU A 439 12.47 -22.89 12.15
CA GLU A 439 13.84 -22.37 12.02
C GLU A 439 14.57 -23.08 10.87
N TRP A 440 15.23 -22.29 10.02
CA TRP A 440 16.00 -22.81 8.88
C TRP A 440 17.26 -23.53 9.37
N GLU A 441 17.73 -24.50 8.59
CA GLU A 441 18.94 -25.23 8.92
C GLU A 441 20.14 -24.28 8.88
N ARG A 442 20.83 -24.15 10.01
CA ARG A 442 21.97 -23.23 10.17
C ARG A 442 23.30 -23.98 10.16
N THR A 443 24.13 -23.64 9.18
CA THR A 443 25.47 -24.18 8.96
C THR A 443 26.56 -23.14 9.25
N PRO A 444 27.52 -23.40 10.14
CA PRO A 444 28.68 -22.52 10.33
C PRO A 444 29.59 -22.50 9.10
N LEU A 445 30.03 -21.30 8.71
CA LEU A 445 30.95 -21.08 7.59
C LEU A 445 32.42 -21.17 8.05
N ALA A 446 32.82 -20.22 8.90
CA ALA A 446 34.15 -20.14 9.48
C ALA A 446 34.10 -19.36 10.82
N GLU A 447 35.14 -19.47 11.63
CA GLU A 447 35.21 -18.76 12.92
C GLU A 447 35.53 -17.27 12.71
N GLY A 448 34.77 -16.41 13.40
CA GLY A 448 35.05 -14.96 13.45
C GLY A 448 34.89 -14.23 12.12
N VAL A 449 34.12 -14.77 11.18
CA VAL A 449 33.82 -14.11 9.89
C VAL A 449 32.44 -13.49 9.90
N ASP A 450 32.27 -12.45 9.10
CA ASP A 450 30.99 -11.82 8.81
C ASP A 450 30.76 -11.83 7.29
N ALA A 451 29.82 -12.64 6.81
CA ALA A 451 29.54 -12.80 5.39
C ALA A 451 28.92 -11.51 4.81
N VAL A 452 29.48 -11.01 3.71
CA VAL A 452 29.08 -9.74 3.08
C VAL A 452 28.62 -9.89 1.63
N ALA A 453 29.01 -10.98 0.95
CA ALA A 453 28.51 -11.30 -0.37
C ALA A 453 28.51 -12.81 -0.61
N ALA A 454 27.64 -13.27 -1.52
CA ALA A 454 27.61 -14.64 -1.96
C ALA A 454 27.36 -14.70 -3.48
N LEU A 455 28.18 -15.46 -4.21
CA LEU A 455 28.10 -15.65 -5.66
C LEU A 455 28.98 -16.83 -6.10
N ASP A 456 28.67 -17.39 -7.28
CA ASP A 456 29.50 -18.40 -7.94
C ASP A 456 30.80 -17.77 -8.46
N LEU A 457 31.89 -17.98 -7.71
CA LEU A 457 33.22 -17.43 -7.96
C LEU A 457 34.09 -18.36 -8.79
N ASP A 458 33.89 -19.67 -8.73
CA ASP A 458 34.70 -20.65 -9.47
C ASP A 458 34.02 -21.25 -10.72
N GLY A 459 32.74 -20.92 -10.94
CA GLY A 459 31.95 -21.31 -12.10
C GLY A 459 31.38 -22.72 -12.02
N ASP A 460 31.27 -23.30 -10.82
CA ASP A 460 30.73 -24.66 -10.62
C ASP A 460 29.19 -24.72 -10.53
N GLY A 461 28.53 -23.57 -10.51
CA GLY A 461 27.08 -23.43 -10.43
C GLY A 461 26.52 -23.32 -9.00
N ARG A 462 27.36 -23.26 -7.98
CA ARG A 462 26.97 -23.02 -6.59
C ARG A 462 27.47 -21.67 -6.09
N GLY A 463 26.88 -21.18 -5.00
CA GLY A 463 27.35 -19.99 -4.33
C GLY A 463 28.56 -20.25 -3.45
N GLU A 464 29.54 -19.34 -3.49
CA GLU A 464 30.57 -19.20 -2.46
C GLU A 464 30.39 -17.91 -1.68
N VAL A 465 31.01 -17.83 -0.50
CA VAL A 465 30.86 -16.69 0.40
C VAL A 465 32.11 -15.83 0.41
N ILE A 466 31.94 -14.52 0.29
CA ILE A 466 32.94 -13.53 0.65
C ILE A 466 32.58 -13.00 2.03
N ALA A 467 33.56 -12.98 2.92
CA ALA A 467 33.39 -12.54 4.30
C ALA A 467 34.49 -11.58 4.73
N GLN A 468 34.20 -10.83 5.78
CA GLN A 468 35.14 -9.91 6.42
C GLN A 468 35.49 -10.36 7.84
N ARG A 469 36.68 -9.97 8.31
CA ARG A 469 37.17 -10.23 9.67
C ARG A 469 38.01 -9.05 10.15
N GLY A 470 37.57 -8.39 11.22
CA GLY A 470 38.34 -7.31 11.87
C GLY A 470 39.49 -7.87 12.71
N GLU A 471 40.73 -7.48 12.42
CA GLU A 471 41.91 -7.84 13.21
C GLU A 471 42.82 -6.62 13.48
N GLY A 472 42.67 -6.05 14.68
CA GLY A 472 43.55 -4.98 15.17
C GLY A 472 43.39 -3.67 14.40
N ARG A 473 44.22 -3.45 13.38
CA ARG A 473 44.19 -2.23 12.53
C ARG A 473 43.89 -2.52 11.06
N ALA A 474 43.60 -3.77 10.74
CA ALA A 474 43.25 -4.23 9.42
C ALA A 474 41.86 -4.88 9.44
N LEU A 475 41.16 -4.75 8.33
CA LEU A 475 39.98 -5.53 7.98
C LEU A 475 40.41 -6.51 6.89
N HIS A 476 40.37 -7.79 7.21
CA HIS A 476 40.69 -8.88 6.28
C HIS A 476 39.43 -9.27 5.51
N LEU A 477 39.59 -9.46 4.21
CA LEU A 477 38.56 -10.03 3.35
C LEU A 477 39.00 -11.44 2.94
N VAL A 478 38.07 -12.38 3.04
CA VAL A 478 38.32 -13.79 2.78
C VAL A 478 37.23 -14.34 1.87
N TRP A 479 37.62 -15.28 1.03
CA TRP A 479 36.74 -16.10 0.23
C TRP A 479 36.63 -17.49 0.88
N LEU A 480 35.41 -17.91 1.17
CA LEU A 480 35.07 -19.21 1.75
C LEU A 480 34.56 -20.11 0.62
N HIS A 481 35.46 -20.92 0.08
CA HIS A 481 35.22 -21.83 -1.03
C HIS A 481 34.61 -23.15 -0.53
N ALA A 482 33.45 -23.54 -1.07
CA ALA A 482 32.71 -24.71 -0.66
C ALA A 482 33.31 -26.02 -1.21
N LYS A 483 34.27 -26.61 -0.48
CA LYS A 483 35.00 -27.80 -0.95
C LYS A 483 34.20 -29.11 -0.88
N ASP A 484 33.32 -29.21 0.11
CA ASP A 484 32.37 -30.33 0.28
C ASP A 484 31.13 -29.78 0.98
N ILE A 485 30.14 -29.38 0.18
CA ILE A 485 28.91 -28.77 0.68
C ILE A 485 28.05 -29.77 1.46
N GLU A 486 28.02 -31.04 1.05
CA GLU A 486 27.27 -32.11 1.74
C GLU A 486 27.80 -32.36 3.15
N ALA A 487 29.10 -32.11 3.36
CA ALA A 487 29.73 -32.20 4.66
C ALA A 487 29.97 -30.84 5.33
N HIS A 488 29.42 -29.75 4.77
CA HIS A 488 29.52 -28.39 5.27
C HIS A 488 30.98 -27.94 5.52
N ARG A 489 31.88 -28.22 4.56
CA ARG A 489 33.30 -27.86 4.68
C ARG A 489 33.68 -26.74 3.72
N PHE A 490 34.09 -25.62 4.28
CA PHE A 490 34.62 -24.46 3.58
C PHE A 490 36.15 -24.37 3.72
N GLU A 491 36.81 -23.97 2.63
CA GLU A 491 38.23 -23.62 2.60
C GLU A 491 38.36 -22.10 2.53
N GLU A 492 39.15 -21.52 3.44
CA GLU A 492 39.37 -20.08 3.50
C GLU A 492 40.55 -19.68 2.61
N HIS A 493 40.32 -18.73 1.71
CA HIS A 493 41.30 -18.10 0.84
C HIS A 493 41.37 -16.60 1.16
N GLU A 494 42.56 -16.08 1.47
CA GLU A 494 42.75 -14.64 1.70
C GLU A 494 42.55 -13.87 0.38
N ILE A 495 41.64 -12.90 0.38
CA ILE A 495 41.47 -11.93 -0.72
C ILE A 495 42.49 -10.80 -0.55
N GLY A 496 42.55 -10.25 0.67
CA GLY A 496 43.47 -9.21 1.07
C GLY A 496 42.93 -8.37 2.23
N GLU A 497 43.63 -7.29 2.56
CA GLU A 497 43.29 -6.43 3.70
C GLU A 497 43.08 -4.97 3.28
N VAL A 498 42.26 -4.25 4.05
CA VAL A 498 42.13 -2.78 4.03
C VAL A 498 42.33 -2.23 5.45
N PRO A 499 42.57 -0.92 5.64
CA PRO A 499 42.56 -0.34 6.99
C PRO A 499 41.24 -0.63 7.70
N ALA A 500 41.29 -0.94 9.00
CA ALA A 500 40.10 -1.24 9.78
C ALA A 500 39.07 -0.10 9.71
N ALA A 501 37.79 -0.47 9.63
CA ALA A 501 36.67 0.43 9.85
C ALA A 501 36.63 0.89 11.33
N SER A 502 35.81 1.88 11.60
CA SER A 502 35.54 2.41 12.94
C SER A 502 34.87 1.37 13.84
N HIS A 503 34.11 0.45 13.24
CA HIS A 503 33.43 -0.62 13.96
C HIS A 503 34.27 -1.91 14.05
N GLU A 504 34.25 -2.56 15.22
CA GLU A 504 35.11 -3.72 15.51
C GLU A 504 34.76 -4.96 14.67
N LEU A 505 33.50 -5.09 14.23
CA LEU A 505 33.05 -6.20 13.36
C LEU A 505 33.57 -6.08 11.93
N GLY A 506 33.82 -4.85 11.45
CA GLY A 506 34.26 -4.61 10.08
C GLY A 506 33.52 -3.45 9.42
N SER A 507 33.55 -3.45 8.09
CA SER A 507 32.91 -2.46 7.25
C SER A 507 31.39 -2.63 7.21
N GLN A 508 30.68 -1.50 7.20
CA GLN A 508 29.24 -1.45 6.95
C GLN A 508 28.93 -1.26 5.45
N GLY A 509 29.87 -0.75 4.65
CA GLY A 509 29.68 -0.52 3.22
C GLY A 509 30.39 -1.56 2.37
N HIS A 510 29.62 -2.44 1.76
CA HIS A 510 30.12 -3.44 0.82
C HIS A 510 29.20 -3.54 -0.39
N ALA A 511 29.79 -3.65 -1.58
CA ALA A 511 29.04 -3.78 -2.82
C ALA A 511 29.80 -4.64 -3.83
N LEU A 512 29.06 -5.42 -4.61
CA LEU A 512 29.56 -6.00 -5.86
C LEU A 512 29.14 -5.06 -7.00
N ALA A 513 30.11 -4.59 -7.78
CA ALA A 513 29.85 -3.66 -8.89
C ALA A 513 30.79 -3.93 -10.06
N GLN A 514 30.32 -3.72 -11.29
CA GLN A 514 31.17 -3.77 -12.48
C GLN A 514 31.96 -2.46 -12.63
N VAL A 515 32.94 -2.27 -11.75
CA VAL A 515 33.79 -1.08 -11.68
C VAL A 515 34.72 -1.01 -12.88
N VAL A 516 35.31 -2.14 -13.26
CA VAL A 516 36.09 -2.28 -14.49
C VAL A 516 35.23 -2.98 -15.52
N LYS A 517 35.05 -2.34 -16.68
CA LYS A 517 34.14 -2.87 -17.71
C LYS A 517 34.56 -4.27 -18.21
N GLY A 518 33.71 -5.26 -17.96
CA GLY A 518 33.83 -6.63 -18.43
C GLY A 518 34.57 -7.55 -17.44
N GLY A 519 34.28 -8.85 -17.50
CA GLY A 519 34.74 -9.83 -16.51
C GLY A 519 33.73 -10.00 -15.36
N LYS A 520 34.19 -10.61 -14.25
CA LYS A 520 33.43 -10.72 -13.00
C LYS A 520 33.33 -9.34 -12.31
N PRO A 521 32.27 -9.06 -11.54
CA PRO A 521 32.16 -7.82 -10.79
C PRO A 521 33.29 -7.69 -9.77
N GLU A 522 33.57 -6.48 -9.31
CA GLU A 522 34.53 -6.20 -8.25
C GLU A 522 33.88 -6.07 -6.88
N LEU A 523 34.61 -6.49 -5.85
CA LEU A 523 34.23 -6.32 -4.45
C LEU A 523 34.70 -4.96 -3.93
N ALA A 524 33.78 -4.03 -3.73
CA ALA A 524 34.04 -2.75 -3.10
C ALA A 524 33.76 -2.79 -1.60
N VAL A 525 34.59 -2.11 -0.81
CA VAL A 525 34.49 -2.03 0.65
C VAL A 525 34.84 -0.63 1.15
N SER A 526 34.03 -0.07 2.04
CA SER A 526 34.32 1.15 2.77
C SER A 526 35.12 0.83 4.04
N SER A 527 36.01 1.74 4.45
CA SER A 527 37.05 1.43 5.44
C SER A 527 37.52 2.72 6.10
N GLY A 528 38.19 2.63 7.26
CA GLY A 528 38.81 3.80 7.89
C GLY A 528 39.91 4.46 7.04
N GLY A 529 40.26 3.89 5.88
CA GLY A 529 41.15 4.47 4.88
C GLY A 529 40.46 5.00 3.62
N GLY A 530 39.13 5.09 3.62
CA GLY A 530 38.27 5.39 2.47
C GLY A 530 37.75 4.13 1.77
N VAL A 531 37.36 4.23 0.51
CA VAL A 531 36.77 3.11 -0.25
C VAL A 531 37.82 2.43 -1.12
N PHE A 532 37.81 1.10 -1.13
CA PHE A 532 38.66 0.25 -1.94
C PHE A 532 37.81 -0.70 -2.78
N TYR A 533 38.33 -1.14 -3.93
CA TYR A 533 37.79 -2.31 -4.62
C TYR A 533 38.88 -3.37 -4.84
N PHE A 534 38.43 -4.62 -4.87
CA PHE A 534 39.23 -5.80 -5.19
C PHE A 534 38.72 -6.40 -6.48
N LYS A 535 39.61 -6.51 -7.46
CA LYS A 535 39.28 -7.16 -8.72
C LYS A 535 39.25 -8.67 -8.55
N ILE A 536 38.12 -9.29 -8.89
CA ILE A 536 37.98 -10.74 -8.89
C ILE A 536 38.72 -11.28 -10.11
N PRO A 537 39.76 -12.12 -9.92
CA PRO A 537 40.49 -12.70 -11.03
C PRO A 537 39.67 -13.78 -11.74
N ASP A 538 40.13 -14.19 -12.91
CA ASP A 538 39.48 -15.26 -13.68
C ASP A 538 39.49 -16.57 -12.88
N ASP A 539 40.62 -16.89 -12.25
CA ASP A 539 40.79 -18.02 -11.32
C ASP A 539 41.16 -17.53 -9.90
N PRO A 540 40.17 -17.31 -9.02
CA PRO A 540 40.40 -16.85 -7.65
C PRO A 540 41.11 -17.85 -6.75
N THR A 541 41.28 -19.12 -7.17
CA THR A 541 41.96 -20.14 -6.36
C THR A 541 43.48 -20.00 -6.34
N VAL A 542 44.04 -19.35 -7.36
CA VAL A 542 45.50 -19.22 -7.54
C VAL A 542 45.96 -17.80 -7.84
N GLU A 543 45.08 -16.93 -8.34
CA GLU A 543 45.43 -15.54 -8.66
C GLU A 543 45.10 -14.60 -7.48
N PRO A 544 45.98 -13.64 -7.15
CA PRO A 544 45.69 -12.65 -6.13
C PRO A 544 44.64 -11.66 -6.65
N TRP A 545 43.80 -11.15 -5.76
CA TRP A 545 42.78 -10.15 -6.08
C TRP A 545 43.42 -8.75 -6.06
N PRO A 546 43.59 -8.07 -7.22
CA PRO A 546 44.21 -6.75 -7.24
C PRO A 546 43.39 -5.72 -6.47
N ARG A 547 44.01 -5.03 -5.51
CA ARG A 547 43.38 -3.99 -4.69
C ARG A 547 43.68 -2.59 -5.23
N THR A 548 42.64 -1.77 -5.38
CA THR A 548 42.75 -0.35 -5.74
C THR A 548 42.00 0.50 -4.72
N ARG A 549 42.57 1.65 -4.32
CA ARG A 549 41.86 2.65 -3.50
C ARG A 549 41.12 3.61 -4.41
N ILE A 550 39.81 3.74 -4.23
CA ILE A 550 38.97 4.70 -4.96
C ILE A 550 39.18 6.10 -4.38
N CYS A 551 39.02 6.26 -3.07
CA CYS A 551 39.14 7.55 -2.41
C CYS A 551 39.59 7.41 -0.95
N ALA A 552 39.93 8.52 -0.29
CA ALA A 552 40.29 8.58 1.13
C ALA A 552 39.29 9.39 1.97
N GLU A 553 38.38 10.13 1.32
CA GLU A 553 37.50 11.14 1.91
C GLU A 553 36.11 10.61 2.30
N ALA A 554 35.70 9.47 1.74
CA ALA A 554 34.42 8.85 2.06
C ALA A 554 34.41 8.32 3.51
N SER A 555 33.22 8.29 4.11
CA SER A 555 32.98 7.55 5.35
C SER A 555 33.20 6.05 5.15
N ASP A 556 33.29 5.32 6.27
CA ASP A 556 33.31 3.87 6.31
C ASP A 556 31.91 3.25 6.44
N GLU A 557 30.88 4.00 6.03
CA GLU A 557 29.47 3.61 6.04
C GLU A 557 29.00 3.15 4.65
N GLY A 558 27.71 3.35 4.32
CA GLY A 558 27.08 2.90 3.08
C GLY A 558 27.74 3.46 1.82
N ILE A 559 27.85 2.61 0.81
CA ILE A 559 28.37 2.93 -0.52
C ILE A 559 27.43 2.40 -1.60
N ALA A 560 27.35 3.10 -2.72
CA ALA A 560 26.58 2.67 -3.89
C ALA A 560 27.37 2.92 -5.18
N PHE A 561 26.96 2.27 -6.26
CA PHE A 561 27.54 2.44 -7.59
C PHE A 561 26.46 2.67 -8.64
N ALA A 562 26.63 3.73 -9.45
CA ALA A 562 25.74 4.08 -10.55
C ALA A 562 26.51 4.88 -11.61
N ASP A 563 26.04 4.90 -12.86
CA ASP A 563 26.56 5.81 -13.89
C ASP A 563 25.96 7.21 -13.66
N ILE A 564 26.69 8.08 -12.95
CA ILE A 564 26.17 9.37 -12.50
C ILE A 564 26.30 10.43 -13.61
N ASP A 565 27.36 10.36 -14.43
CA ASP A 565 27.64 11.34 -15.49
C ASP A 565 27.27 10.88 -16.91
N GLY A 566 26.73 9.66 -17.06
CA GLY A 566 26.24 9.11 -18.31
C GLY A 566 27.34 8.66 -19.28
N ASP A 567 28.55 8.40 -18.78
CA ASP A 567 29.68 7.94 -19.61
C ASP A 567 29.73 6.42 -19.82
N GLY A 568 28.82 5.68 -19.17
CA GLY A 568 28.70 4.23 -19.25
C GLY A 568 29.65 3.46 -18.33
N LEU A 569 30.28 4.12 -17.37
CA LEU A 569 31.07 3.53 -16.29
C LEU A 569 30.35 3.75 -14.94
N LEU A 570 30.45 2.79 -14.04
CA LEU A 570 29.89 2.96 -12.69
C LEU A 570 30.83 3.82 -11.84
N ASP A 571 30.28 4.92 -11.32
CA ASP A 571 30.88 5.83 -10.36
C ASP A 571 30.59 5.37 -8.93
N LEU A 572 31.43 5.79 -7.98
CA LEU A 572 31.18 5.55 -6.55
C LEU A 572 30.32 6.68 -6.00
N VAL A 573 29.28 6.35 -5.24
CA VAL A 573 28.48 7.28 -4.43
C VAL A 573 28.66 6.94 -2.95
N ALA A 574 28.97 7.95 -2.13
CA ALA A 574 29.11 7.80 -0.69
C ALA A 574 28.93 9.15 0.04
N THR A 575 28.87 9.10 1.37
CA THR A 575 28.94 10.30 2.20
C THR A 575 30.37 10.59 2.63
N THR A 576 30.71 11.86 2.84
CA THR A 576 31.99 12.24 3.46
C THR A 576 31.78 12.35 4.97
N GLY A 577 32.50 11.57 5.78
CA GLY A 577 32.27 11.46 7.24
C GLY A 577 32.19 12.81 7.98
N ASP A 578 33.30 13.52 8.09
CA ASP A 578 33.35 14.80 8.85
C ASP A 578 32.64 15.96 8.14
N ALA A 579 32.60 15.94 6.81
CA ALA A 579 32.05 17.03 6.02
C ALA A 579 30.52 16.92 5.82
N LYS A 580 29.90 15.79 6.20
CA LYS A 580 28.44 15.55 6.11
C LYS A 580 27.88 15.99 4.76
N THR A 581 28.47 15.44 3.70
CA THR A 581 28.20 15.82 2.31
C THR A 581 27.97 14.54 1.52
N ALA A 582 26.88 14.48 0.77
CA ALA A 582 26.68 13.48 -0.26
C ALA A 582 27.62 13.80 -1.43
N ALA A 583 28.29 12.79 -1.97
CA ALA A 583 29.29 12.96 -3.00
C ALA A 583 29.36 11.74 -3.92
N TRP A 584 29.94 11.95 -5.09
CA TRP A 584 30.32 10.86 -5.98
C TRP A 584 31.76 11.03 -6.47
N TRP A 585 32.38 9.94 -6.87
CA TRP A 585 33.73 9.89 -7.39
C TRP A 585 33.72 9.29 -8.78
N ARG A 586 34.28 10.04 -9.73
CA ARG A 586 34.25 9.69 -11.14
C ARG A 586 35.20 8.54 -11.46
N ASN A 587 34.68 7.48 -12.07
CA ASN A 587 35.47 6.36 -12.54
C ASN A 587 36.34 6.79 -13.74
N PRO A 588 37.67 6.65 -13.67
CA PRO A 588 38.56 7.01 -14.78
C PRO A 588 38.52 6.00 -15.94
N GLY A 589 37.92 4.82 -15.74
CA GLY A 589 37.77 3.78 -16.76
C GLY A 589 39.03 2.97 -17.09
N ASP A 590 40.16 3.29 -16.46
CA ASP A 590 41.45 2.63 -16.68
C ASP A 590 41.97 1.87 -15.43
N GLY A 591 41.16 1.80 -14.38
CA GLY A 591 41.50 1.16 -13.11
C GLY A 591 42.49 1.94 -12.24
N SER A 592 42.79 3.21 -12.57
CA SER A 592 43.65 4.05 -11.74
C SER A 592 42.99 4.38 -10.38
N PRO A 593 43.82 4.58 -9.32
CA PRO A 593 43.33 4.92 -7.99
C PRO A 593 43.00 6.41 -7.86
N ASP A 594 42.46 6.80 -6.71
CA ASP A 594 42.22 8.19 -6.30
C ASP A 594 41.35 8.95 -7.32
N TRP A 595 40.12 8.47 -7.47
CA TRP A 595 39.10 8.99 -8.39
C TRP A 595 38.74 10.46 -8.09
N GLU A 596 38.24 11.17 -9.10
CA GLU A 596 37.91 12.59 -8.96
C GLU A 596 36.62 12.79 -8.14
N LEU A 597 36.73 13.44 -6.99
CA LEU A 597 35.60 13.81 -6.13
C LEU A 597 34.72 14.90 -6.74
N ARG A 598 33.40 14.70 -6.69
CA ARG A 598 32.35 15.64 -7.07
C ARG A 598 31.35 15.76 -5.91
N HIS A 599 31.04 17.00 -5.52
CA HIS A 599 30.10 17.28 -4.44
C HIS A 599 28.67 17.38 -4.97
N VAL A 600 27.73 16.75 -4.26
CA VAL A 600 26.29 16.76 -4.58
C VAL A 600 25.57 17.79 -3.72
N GLY A 601 25.62 17.61 -2.40
CA GLY A 601 24.89 18.44 -1.46
C GLY A 601 25.29 18.20 -0.02
N LYS A 602 25.12 19.21 0.83
CA LYS A 602 25.40 19.10 2.26
C LYS A 602 24.15 18.62 3.00
N VAL A 603 24.38 17.82 4.04
CA VAL A 603 23.35 17.37 4.99
C VAL A 603 23.67 17.85 6.40
N PRO A 604 23.70 19.17 6.65
CA PRO A 604 24.11 19.70 7.95
C PRO A 604 23.11 19.40 9.07
N GLU A 605 21.87 19.08 8.71
CA GLU A 605 20.80 18.76 9.66
C GLU A 605 20.87 17.32 10.18
N MET A 606 21.51 16.42 9.42
CA MET A 606 21.70 15.03 9.86
C MET A 606 22.76 14.93 10.95
N VAL A 607 22.48 14.12 11.97
CA VAL A 607 23.44 13.75 13.01
C VAL A 607 24.54 12.90 12.37
N TYR A 608 24.20 11.77 11.73
CA TYR A 608 25.12 10.95 10.95
C TYR A 608 24.46 10.46 9.65
N PRO A 609 24.93 10.88 8.47
CA PRO A 609 24.52 10.27 7.21
C PRO A 609 25.07 8.83 7.13
N ASP A 610 24.17 7.85 7.06
CA ASP A 610 24.52 6.43 7.24
C ASP A 610 24.46 5.65 5.91
N ARG A 611 23.26 5.40 5.37
CA ARG A 611 23.11 4.66 4.11
C ARG A 611 23.06 5.58 2.92
N VAL A 612 23.53 5.06 1.79
CA VAL A 612 23.51 5.73 0.49
C VAL A 612 23.06 4.74 -0.57
N ALA A 613 22.20 5.19 -1.47
CA ALA A 613 21.82 4.46 -2.68
C ALA A 613 21.76 5.41 -3.87
N ALA A 614 21.77 4.86 -5.09
CA ALA A 614 21.65 5.63 -6.32
C ALA A 614 20.80 4.90 -7.35
N ALA A 615 19.80 5.60 -7.91
CA ALA A 615 18.87 5.11 -8.93
C ALA A 615 18.11 6.28 -9.56
N ASP A 616 17.47 6.08 -10.71
CA ASP A 616 16.63 7.11 -11.36
C ASP A 616 15.27 7.20 -10.66
N LEU A 617 15.08 8.21 -9.81
CA LEU A 617 13.90 8.32 -8.96
C LEU A 617 12.81 9.20 -9.57
N ASP A 618 13.16 10.09 -10.50
CA ASP A 618 12.21 10.96 -11.16
C ASP A 618 11.80 10.49 -12.57
N GLY A 619 12.47 9.46 -13.10
CA GLY A 619 12.17 8.83 -14.37
C GLY A 619 12.78 9.56 -15.57
N ASP A 620 13.80 10.39 -15.36
CA ASP A 620 14.41 11.19 -16.41
C ASP A 620 15.64 10.54 -17.07
N GLY A 621 15.96 9.30 -16.67
CA GLY A 621 17.03 8.47 -17.20
C GLY A 621 18.40 8.72 -16.56
N ARG A 622 18.48 9.49 -15.48
CA ARG A 622 19.72 9.78 -14.75
C ARG A 622 19.64 9.27 -13.33
N ALA A 623 20.74 8.71 -12.83
CA ALA A 623 20.77 8.24 -11.45
C ALA A 623 20.82 9.41 -10.47
N ASP A 624 19.83 9.44 -9.58
CA ASP A 624 19.73 10.28 -8.39
C ASP A 624 20.41 9.63 -7.19
N ILE A 625 20.50 10.36 -6.08
CA ILE A 625 21.18 9.87 -4.86
C ILE A 625 20.25 9.97 -3.65
N VAL A 626 20.10 8.89 -2.91
CA VAL A 626 19.35 8.83 -1.64
C VAL A 626 20.32 8.68 -0.47
N VAL A 627 20.06 9.40 0.62
CA VAL A 627 20.82 9.28 1.88
C VAL A 627 19.87 9.19 3.07
N THR A 628 20.10 8.24 3.96
CA THR A 628 19.38 8.11 5.24
C THR A 628 20.26 8.50 6.44
N GLU A 629 19.61 8.83 7.54
CA GLU A 629 20.25 9.26 8.77
C GLU A 629 20.23 8.20 9.87
N GLU A 630 21.40 7.94 10.45
CA GLU A 630 21.52 7.38 11.79
C GLU A 630 21.59 8.52 12.81
N ASN A 631 20.60 8.61 13.71
CA ASN A 631 20.64 9.55 14.83
C ASN A 631 20.50 8.88 16.20
N GLY A 632 20.22 7.58 16.22
CA GLY A 632 20.03 6.79 17.45
C GLY A 632 18.77 7.15 18.25
N ASN A 633 17.90 8.01 17.73
CA ASN A 633 16.69 8.49 18.40
C ASN A 633 15.42 7.80 17.85
N ALA A 634 14.37 7.85 18.64
CA ALA A 634 13.05 7.29 18.28
C ALA A 634 12.31 8.11 17.21
N ASP A 635 12.80 9.31 16.88
CA ASP A 635 12.21 10.26 15.96
C ASP A 635 13.28 11.18 15.32
N SER A 636 12.86 12.00 14.36
CA SER A 636 13.63 13.07 13.69
C SER A 636 14.82 12.67 12.81
N ALA A 637 15.02 11.38 12.53
CA ALA A 637 15.97 10.92 11.53
C ALA A 637 15.41 11.15 10.13
N LYS A 638 16.20 11.78 9.25
CA LYS A 638 15.77 12.19 7.92
C LYS A 638 16.22 11.20 6.84
N ALA A 639 15.42 11.10 5.79
CA ALA A 639 15.84 10.59 4.50
C ALA A 639 15.66 11.67 3.43
N TYR A 640 16.69 11.85 2.61
CA TYR A 640 16.71 12.83 1.52
C TYR A 640 17.09 12.15 0.22
N TRP A 641 16.56 12.67 -0.90
CA TRP A 641 17.13 12.41 -2.21
C TRP A 641 17.59 13.70 -2.90
N TRP A 642 18.55 13.57 -3.80
CA TRP A 642 19.06 14.65 -4.63
C TRP A 642 18.84 14.33 -6.10
N GLN A 643 18.18 15.26 -6.80
CA GLN A 643 17.93 15.18 -8.23
C GLN A 643 19.18 15.47 -9.03
N ASN A 644 19.54 14.57 -9.95
CA ASN A 644 20.68 14.72 -10.83
C ASN A 644 20.38 15.77 -11.91
N PRO A 645 21.05 16.94 -11.93
CA PRO A 645 20.77 18.01 -12.89
C PRO A 645 21.20 17.67 -14.33
N GLY A 646 21.89 16.55 -14.54
CA GLY A 646 22.39 16.11 -15.85
C GLY A 646 23.61 16.87 -16.36
N ASP A 647 24.16 17.76 -15.55
CA ASP A 647 25.44 18.41 -15.78
C ASP A 647 26.37 18.20 -14.58
N SER A 648 27.65 18.55 -14.75
CA SER A 648 28.66 18.39 -13.70
C SER A 648 28.59 19.49 -12.62
N SER A 649 27.43 20.13 -12.42
CA SER A 649 27.26 21.19 -11.41
C SER A 649 27.11 20.61 -10.00
N SER A 650 27.36 21.45 -8.99
CA SER A 650 27.33 21.09 -7.57
C SER A 650 26.03 21.48 -6.86
N ASP A 651 24.97 21.80 -7.61
CA ASP A 651 23.74 22.38 -7.08
C ASP A 651 22.55 21.43 -7.34
N TRP A 652 22.69 20.17 -6.93
CA TRP A 652 21.61 19.17 -7.05
C TRP A 652 20.43 19.59 -6.16
N GLU A 653 19.20 19.48 -6.69
CA GLU A 653 17.99 19.83 -5.94
C GLU A 653 17.74 18.76 -4.86
N GLN A 654 17.52 19.18 -3.61
CA GLN A 654 17.31 18.29 -2.48
C GLN A 654 15.82 18.19 -2.14
N HIS A 655 15.35 16.96 -1.92
CA HIS A 655 13.97 16.68 -1.56
C HIS A 655 13.92 15.78 -0.31
N GLU A 656 13.08 16.14 0.68
CA GLU A 656 12.82 15.31 1.85
C GLU A 656 11.87 14.16 1.48
N ILE A 657 12.24 12.93 1.84
CA ILE A 657 11.36 11.76 1.70
C ILE A 657 10.55 11.60 2.98
N THR A 658 11.24 11.53 4.13
CA THR A 658 10.58 11.29 5.42
C THR A 658 11.43 11.73 6.62
N SER A 659 10.80 11.82 7.79
CA SER A 659 11.42 12.19 9.08
C SER A 659 10.86 11.33 10.23
N ARG A 660 11.65 10.39 10.75
CA ARG A 660 11.17 9.21 11.52
C ARG A 660 12.19 8.72 12.55
N GLY A 661 12.01 7.51 13.09
CA GLY A 661 13.05 6.88 13.91
C GLY A 661 14.29 6.56 13.08
N SER A 662 15.46 6.43 13.73
CA SER A 662 16.77 6.20 13.09
C SER A 662 16.71 5.23 11.90
N LEU A 663 17.10 5.65 10.69
CA LEU A 663 16.93 4.95 9.41
C LEU A 663 18.24 4.29 8.96
N ASN A 664 18.71 3.30 9.71
CA ASN A 664 20.00 2.64 9.46
C ASN A 664 19.94 1.56 8.37
N SER A 665 18.87 1.50 7.58
CA SER A 665 18.66 0.51 6.52
C SER A 665 18.03 1.16 5.30
N LEU A 666 18.61 0.91 4.13
CA LEU A 666 18.15 1.40 2.83
C LEU A 666 18.49 0.37 1.75
N SER A 667 17.51 0.01 0.93
CA SER A 667 17.70 -0.69 -0.33
C SER A 667 16.88 -0.03 -1.43
N VAL A 668 17.23 -0.32 -2.68
CA VAL A 668 16.55 0.20 -3.86
C VAL A 668 16.31 -0.94 -4.82
N SER A 669 15.06 -1.13 -5.23
CA SER A 669 14.63 -2.17 -6.16
C SER A 669 13.29 -1.81 -6.77
N ASP A 670 13.03 -2.26 -7.98
CA ASP A 670 11.70 -2.20 -8.57
C ASP A 670 10.86 -3.34 -7.95
N MET A 671 10.13 -3.02 -6.88
CA MET A 671 9.33 -4.00 -6.12
C MET A 671 8.02 -4.33 -6.83
N THR A 672 7.55 -3.42 -7.67
CA THR A 672 6.26 -3.53 -8.37
C THR A 672 6.38 -4.03 -9.81
N GLY A 673 7.59 -4.10 -10.36
CA GLY A 673 7.87 -4.48 -11.75
C GLY A 673 7.42 -3.43 -12.77
N ASP A 674 7.20 -2.19 -12.36
CA ASP A 674 6.76 -1.08 -13.23
C ASP A 674 7.92 -0.38 -13.95
N GLY A 675 9.15 -0.79 -13.67
CA GLY A 675 10.38 -0.21 -14.21
C GLY A 675 10.90 1.00 -13.44
N ARG A 676 10.25 1.40 -12.35
CA ARG A 676 10.70 2.48 -11.46
C ARG A 676 11.27 1.89 -10.17
N PRO A 677 12.42 2.40 -9.71
CA PRO A 677 13.02 1.94 -8.47
C PRO A 677 12.26 2.49 -7.25
N ASP A 678 11.85 1.58 -6.37
CA ASP A 678 11.27 1.85 -5.05
C ASP A 678 12.35 1.89 -3.96
N LEU A 679 12.05 2.53 -2.83
CA LEU A 679 12.98 2.59 -1.68
C LEU A 679 12.48 1.72 -0.53
N ILE A 680 13.32 0.81 -0.05
CA ILE A 680 13.01 -0.05 1.10
C ILE A 680 13.80 0.49 2.29
N MET A 681 13.09 1.02 3.29
CA MET A 681 13.71 1.65 4.46
C MET A 681 13.26 0.99 5.75
N GLY A 682 14.23 0.76 6.63
CA GLY A 682 14.01 0.10 7.92
C GLY A 682 14.53 0.94 9.08
N GLU A 683 13.74 0.98 10.16
CA GLU A 683 14.08 1.69 11.38
C GLU A 683 14.88 0.84 12.37
N HIS A 684 15.97 1.40 12.88
CA HIS A 684 16.76 0.88 14.01
C HIS A 684 16.21 1.33 15.37
N ARG A 685 15.42 2.41 15.40
CA ARG A 685 14.86 3.04 16.60
C ARG A 685 13.45 3.55 16.30
N GLY A 686 12.66 3.80 17.34
CA GLY A 686 11.30 4.32 17.19
C GLY A 686 10.27 3.19 17.15
N ALA A 687 9.41 3.18 16.13
CA ALA A 687 8.39 2.15 15.96
C ALA A 687 8.96 0.85 15.36
N LEU A 688 10.21 0.88 14.86
CA LEU A 688 10.86 -0.26 14.21
C LEU A 688 10.06 -0.68 12.98
N ARG A 689 9.71 0.32 12.17
CA ARG A 689 9.00 0.15 10.91
C ARG A 689 9.95 -0.33 9.82
N LEU A 690 9.46 -1.26 9.01
CA LEU A 690 9.98 -1.57 7.69
C LEU A 690 8.91 -1.13 6.69
N SER A 691 9.30 -0.26 5.76
CA SER A 691 8.37 0.29 4.76
C SER A 691 8.98 0.22 3.37
N SER A 692 8.13 -0.08 2.40
CA SER A 692 8.40 0.14 0.97
C SER A 692 7.88 1.53 0.61
N TRP A 693 8.68 2.32 -0.11
CA TRP A 693 8.29 3.63 -0.62
C TRP A 693 8.16 3.50 -2.13
N HIS A 694 6.93 3.29 -2.57
CA HIS A 694 6.60 3.06 -3.97
C HIS A 694 6.79 4.35 -4.77
N ASN A 695 7.58 4.29 -5.83
CA ASN A 695 7.93 5.43 -6.66
C ASN A 695 6.91 5.68 -7.77
N LEU A 696 6.24 6.82 -7.72
CA LEU A 696 5.22 7.24 -8.71
C LEU A 696 5.78 8.07 -9.87
N GLY A 697 7.10 8.18 -9.96
CA GLY A 697 7.78 9.06 -10.91
C GLY A 697 7.71 10.54 -10.54
N GLY A 698 8.60 11.33 -11.17
CA GLY A 698 8.80 12.74 -10.83
C GLY A 698 9.31 12.97 -9.40
N GLY A 699 9.89 11.95 -8.75
CA GLY A 699 10.42 12.02 -7.39
C GLY A 699 9.37 12.00 -6.28
N ARG A 700 8.19 11.43 -6.57
CA ARG A 700 7.06 11.29 -5.63
C ARG A 700 6.98 9.84 -5.13
N PHE A 701 6.70 9.67 -3.85
CA PHE A 701 6.63 8.36 -3.22
C PHE A 701 5.37 8.19 -2.38
N ILE A 702 4.81 6.99 -2.37
CA ILE A 702 3.81 6.54 -1.39
C ILE A 702 4.47 5.55 -0.45
N GLU A 703 4.22 5.70 0.85
CA GLU A 703 4.74 4.77 1.85
C GLU A 703 3.75 3.64 2.08
N GLN A 704 4.23 2.40 1.97
CA GLN A 704 3.54 1.22 2.42
C GLN A 704 4.27 0.53 3.57
N LEU A 705 3.55 0.28 4.65
CA LEU A 705 4.09 -0.44 5.80
C LEU A 705 4.16 -1.95 5.51
N VAL A 706 5.37 -2.50 5.50
CA VAL A 706 5.62 -3.95 5.37
C VAL A 706 5.58 -4.64 6.74
N GLY A 707 6.13 -4.00 7.77
CA GLY A 707 6.17 -4.55 9.12
C GLY A 707 6.48 -3.50 10.19
N GLU A 708 6.11 -3.77 11.44
CA GLU A 708 6.35 -2.86 12.57
C GLU A 708 6.67 -3.62 13.85
N GLY A 709 7.66 -3.14 14.62
CA GLY A 709 8.11 -3.74 15.87
C GLY A 709 9.30 -4.69 15.71
N MET A 710 9.89 -4.75 14.52
CA MET A 710 11.08 -5.54 14.21
C MET A 710 12.18 -4.61 13.73
N GLU A 711 13.27 -4.56 14.48
CA GLU A 711 14.41 -3.71 14.16
C GLU A 711 15.04 -4.11 12.83
N SER A 712 15.40 -3.11 12.02
CA SER A 712 16.20 -3.30 10.81
C SER A 712 17.45 -2.42 10.88
N HIS A 713 18.60 -3.01 10.62
CA HIS A 713 19.89 -2.33 10.59
C HIS A 713 20.74 -2.94 9.47
N LEU A 714 21.24 -2.13 8.54
CA LEU A 714 21.98 -2.54 7.32
C LEU A 714 21.22 -3.42 6.32
N GLY A 715 20.27 -4.22 6.78
CA GLY A 715 19.58 -5.22 5.98
C GLY A 715 18.10 -4.93 5.95
N ALA A 716 17.62 -4.35 4.87
CA ALA A 716 16.28 -4.63 4.37
C ALA A 716 16.50 -4.88 2.89
N ARG A 717 17.10 -6.03 2.59
CA ARG A 717 17.53 -6.38 1.23
C ARG A 717 16.42 -7.17 0.55
N THR A 718 16.26 -6.87 -0.73
CA THR A 718 15.25 -7.45 -1.59
C THR A 718 15.81 -8.66 -2.32
N VAL A 719 15.00 -9.72 -2.44
CA VAL A 719 15.34 -10.94 -3.18
C VAL A 719 14.07 -11.74 -3.44
N ASP A 720 13.94 -12.35 -4.61
CA ASP A 720 12.92 -13.37 -4.87
C ASP A 720 13.36 -14.66 -4.15
N LEU A 721 12.95 -14.82 -2.89
CA LEU A 721 13.45 -15.90 -2.04
C LEU A 721 12.71 -17.20 -2.34
N ASP A 722 11.43 -17.16 -2.72
CA ASP A 722 10.61 -18.36 -3.01
C ASP A 722 10.46 -18.71 -4.51
N GLY A 723 11.03 -17.87 -5.38
CA GLY A 723 11.14 -18.06 -6.81
C GLY A 723 9.84 -17.85 -7.57
N ASP A 724 8.85 -17.16 -7.01
CA ASP A 724 7.56 -16.92 -7.65
C ASP A 724 7.54 -15.69 -8.58
N GLY A 725 8.54 -14.83 -8.46
CA GLY A 725 8.79 -13.70 -9.34
C GLY A 725 8.41 -12.35 -8.75
N ASP A 726 7.86 -12.28 -7.54
CA ASP A 726 7.89 -11.05 -6.74
C ASP A 726 9.14 -10.99 -5.83
N LEU A 727 9.42 -9.81 -5.27
CA LEU A 727 10.56 -9.60 -4.40
C LEU A 727 10.13 -9.65 -2.93
N ASP A 728 10.83 -10.46 -2.15
CA ASP A 728 10.74 -10.52 -0.69
C ASP A 728 11.72 -9.57 -0.03
N ILE A 729 11.53 -9.30 1.27
CA ILE A 729 12.45 -8.49 2.06
C ILE A 729 13.06 -9.31 3.19
N VAL A 730 14.40 -9.37 3.24
CA VAL A 730 15.18 -9.99 4.33
C VAL A 730 15.88 -8.91 5.15
N SER A 731 15.74 -8.98 6.47
CA SER A 731 16.32 -8.04 7.42
C SER A 731 17.09 -8.68 8.56
N ILE A 732 18.11 -7.96 9.01
CA ILE A 732 18.89 -8.22 10.22
C ILE A 732 18.83 -7.02 11.15
N ALA A 733 18.92 -7.29 12.45
CA ALA A 733 18.88 -6.30 13.52
C ALA A 733 20.25 -6.14 14.19
N TRP A 734 20.47 -4.98 14.83
CA TRP A 734 21.70 -4.70 15.58
C TRP A 734 21.59 -5.01 17.07
N ASP A 735 20.49 -4.59 17.70
CA ASP A 735 20.25 -4.89 19.11
C ASP A 735 19.53 -6.22 19.31
N ALA A 736 18.53 -6.51 18.48
CA ALA A 736 17.82 -7.80 18.43
C ALA A 736 18.46 -8.79 17.44
N PHE A 737 19.79 -8.80 17.39
CA PHE A 737 20.60 -9.49 16.38
C PHE A 737 20.42 -11.00 16.32
N GLU A 738 19.77 -11.63 17.31
CA GLU A 738 19.55 -13.07 17.34
C GLU A 738 18.58 -13.55 16.25
N ALA A 739 17.82 -12.65 15.62
CA ALA A 739 16.86 -12.98 14.58
C ALA A 739 17.27 -12.48 13.19
N ILE A 740 16.90 -13.28 12.19
CA ILE A 740 16.75 -12.84 10.80
C ILE A 740 15.25 -12.81 10.51
N HIS A 741 14.80 -11.70 9.93
CA HIS A 741 13.40 -11.43 9.62
C HIS A 741 13.20 -11.50 8.10
N VAL A 742 12.12 -12.14 7.67
CA VAL A 742 11.71 -12.18 6.27
C VAL A 742 10.26 -11.76 6.18
N TRP A 743 9.95 -10.86 5.27
CA TRP A 743 8.60 -10.56 4.82
C TRP A 743 8.50 -11.07 3.40
N ARG A 744 7.77 -12.17 3.25
CA ARG A 744 7.51 -12.76 1.94
C ARG A 744 6.36 -12.02 1.27
N ASN A 745 6.54 -11.57 0.04
CA ASN A 745 5.44 -11.02 -0.73
C ASN A 745 4.58 -12.19 -1.25
N ASP A 746 3.26 -12.08 -1.13
CA ASP A 746 2.30 -13.10 -1.53
C ASP A 746 1.35 -12.55 -2.62
N ALA A 747 1.78 -11.49 -3.30
CA ALA A 747 1.03 -10.85 -4.38
C ALA A 747 1.02 -11.69 -5.65
N VAL A 748 2.12 -12.40 -5.93
CA VAL A 748 2.18 -13.40 -6.99
C VAL A 748 1.93 -14.79 -6.39
N GLY A 749 1.41 -15.71 -7.20
CA GLY A 749 1.37 -17.11 -6.80
C GLY A 749 1.64 -18.04 -7.96
N LYS A 750 2.25 -19.18 -7.64
CA LYS A 750 2.31 -20.34 -8.54
C LYS A 750 0.97 -21.07 -8.50
N ASP A 751 0.33 -21.26 -9.66
CA ASP A 751 -0.81 -22.18 -9.75
C ASP A 751 -0.34 -23.65 -9.79
N ALA A 752 -1.28 -24.59 -9.76
CA ALA A 752 -0.98 -26.03 -9.68
C ALA A 752 -0.20 -26.57 -10.90
N ASP A 753 -0.15 -25.81 -12.00
CA ASP A 753 0.60 -26.15 -13.22
C ASP A 753 1.97 -25.42 -13.29
N GLY A 754 2.30 -24.59 -12.29
CA GLY A 754 3.54 -23.84 -12.20
C GLY A 754 3.55 -22.54 -13.00
N ASP A 755 2.40 -22.11 -13.54
CA ASP A 755 2.28 -20.82 -14.22
C ASP A 755 2.11 -19.69 -13.21
N ARG A 756 2.82 -18.59 -13.44
CA ARG A 756 2.78 -17.37 -12.60
C ARG A 756 1.49 -16.61 -12.88
N LYS A 757 0.72 -16.30 -11.84
CA LYS A 757 -0.43 -15.38 -11.92
C LYS A 757 -0.40 -14.42 -10.74
N ALA A 758 -0.65 -13.13 -11.01
CA ALA A 758 -1.05 -12.18 -9.98
C ALA A 758 -2.33 -12.73 -9.30
N ARG A 759 -2.36 -12.74 -7.98
CA ARG A 759 -3.44 -13.38 -7.21
C ARG A 759 -4.61 -12.48 -6.87
#